data_AF-A0A135L979-F1
#
_entry.id   AF-A0A135L979-F1
#
_cell.length_a   1.000
_cell.length_b   1.000
_cell.length_c   1.000
_cell.angle_alpha   90.00
_cell.angle_beta   90.00
_cell.angle_gamma   90.00
#
_symmetry.space_group_name_H-M   'P 1'
#
loop_
_entity.id
_entity.type
_entity.pdbx_description
1 polymer ?
#
loop_
_entity_poly.entity_id
_entity_poly.type
_entity_poly.pdbx_seq_one_letter_code
_entity_poly.pdbx_strand_id
1 'polypeptide(L)'
;MGISEIVADESLLPVLQTSAETLVQCQHLLTILNPDTLPNDSAELRELSLAVSKQQKRLFALLAQLRGQNRDAIFRVRDTKQSTAEARQEIDRLHLQLQNLYYEQKHLTGEIAACEAYDHKYLSLPLIPVEEFLELHPEHRESSEHDLMIARIEHEHAEREKLEQARQELLKRKQGLIAENKKRKNDLANLDQDLEKFIDSTKHVPTMTIKTGDQESPQASASQVDQPSVQRAPPPETPAALQTRFRVIAAFWAVIIFLGFPIWWKTTSIYRASLPIEEMVDWADGKACRPVFPLEIHLATPSMQYFEAQHLLRTTQHTLDDLNEFAAHHLRLKLTNGTTAVHNGEDSLENATPAEETADIALTVRLLPRDDLASPRSELHAATTQLDIFYPPSQVPVPSSSNSPLSTFIAAELQRLYGEEKATIAHILSGNTAGLDSTSPQLAEDIDRRLRRSMKYAETYHLSFSLFTPRSEPSSWDIEAAVKEYVTPLLQALSPISNFTVDTQVQLYANFAPTAPKPEYDESEAAWTLKKEGLSAFVNAAEWPLNPSIGNGPTINFILYVPDPSQSPLIVKENRASSWMVPQWGGVFLLNPPLSNTEQGDRSNPSHLSQDSLGPAFMTFSHQLLTLLGTPSTPASLPLRLQTSIRIRAATLLLSASSTMGSLARLTESLPSIPIPATVATSVSTTLSHLAASCAHLREGRFGAALASARVAETEAERSFFEKSMVGQVYFPDEHKVAVYLPLLGPIGVPLVVGLLKELKRIAARRKATGTAS
;
A
#
# COMPACT_ATOMS: atom_id res chain seq x y z
N MET A 1 38.52 -1.80 32.63
CA MET A 1 38.40 -0.33 32.65
C MET A 1 37.55 0.08 33.84
N GLY A 2 37.93 1.15 34.54
CA GLY A 2 37.10 1.78 35.55
C GLY A 2 36.02 2.66 34.90
N ILE A 3 34.92 2.93 35.61
CA ILE A 3 33.85 3.81 35.12
C ILE A 3 34.39 5.24 34.87
N SER A 4 35.41 5.64 35.64
CA SER A 4 36.20 6.87 35.48
C SER A 4 37.01 6.97 34.18
N GLU A 5 37.16 5.88 33.42
CA GLU A 5 37.83 5.88 32.10
C GLU A 5 36.82 5.96 30.94
N ILE A 6 35.51 5.89 31.23
CA ILE A 6 34.42 5.81 30.25
C ILE A 6 33.62 7.11 30.21
N VAL A 7 33.42 7.76 31.36
CA VAL A 7 32.68 9.04 31.47
C VAL A 7 33.63 10.22 31.28
N ALA A 8 33.72 10.72 30.03
CA ALA A 8 34.56 11.87 29.67
C ALA A 8 33.85 13.24 29.81
N ASP A 9 32.57 13.27 30.18
CA ASP A 9 31.79 14.51 30.34
C ASP A 9 32.16 15.22 31.65
N GLU A 10 32.74 16.42 31.52
CA GLU A 10 33.18 17.27 32.63
C GLU A 10 32.06 17.61 33.63
N SER A 11 30.79 17.59 33.19
CA SER A 11 29.63 17.82 34.05
C SER A 11 29.19 16.60 34.87
N LEU A 12 29.59 15.39 34.46
CA LEU A 12 29.24 14.14 35.15
C LEU A 12 30.35 13.66 36.11
N LEU A 13 31.59 14.11 35.93
CA LEU A 13 32.70 13.81 36.85
C LEU A 13 32.41 14.18 38.33
N PRO A 14 31.79 15.33 38.66
CA PRO A 14 31.43 15.64 40.05
C PRO A 14 30.40 14.69 40.66
N VAL A 15 29.48 14.15 39.83
CA VAL A 15 28.46 13.17 40.24
C VAL A 15 29.12 11.83 40.55
N LEU A 16 30.05 11.40 39.69
CA LEU A 16 30.84 10.18 39.85
C LEU A 16 31.72 10.25 41.11
N GLN A 17 32.39 11.38 41.36
CA GLN A 17 33.17 11.61 42.59
C GLN A 17 32.27 11.61 43.84
N THR A 18 31.19 12.39 43.84
CA THR A 18 30.29 12.52 45.01
C THR A 18 29.60 11.18 45.34
N SER A 19 29.23 10.39 44.33
CA SER A 19 28.65 9.04 44.55
C SER A 19 29.68 8.03 45.05
N ALA A 20 30.93 8.06 44.57
CA ALA A 20 32.01 7.24 45.11
C ALA A 20 32.32 7.58 46.58
N GLU A 21 32.41 8.87 46.94
CA GLU A 21 32.56 9.30 48.33
C GLU A 21 31.37 8.87 49.21
N THR A 22 30.15 9.01 48.70
CA THR A 22 28.92 8.54 49.38
C THR A 22 28.98 7.04 49.68
N LEU A 23 29.40 6.23 48.70
CA LEU A 23 29.53 4.78 48.84
C LEU A 23 30.57 4.39 49.89
N VAL A 24 31.73 5.07 49.92
CA VAL A 24 32.76 4.87 50.94
C VAL A 24 32.25 5.25 52.34
N GLN A 25 31.49 6.35 52.48
CA GLN A 25 30.87 6.71 53.77
C GLN A 25 29.80 5.71 54.21
N CYS A 26 29.00 5.15 53.29
CA CYS A 26 28.06 4.06 53.58
C CYS A 26 28.78 2.81 54.09
N GLN A 27 29.86 2.37 53.41
CA GLN A 27 30.65 1.21 53.83
C GLN A 27 31.27 1.43 55.21
N HIS A 28 31.85 2.61 55.47
CA HIS A 28 32.41 2.97 56.77
C HIS A 28 31.35 2.99 57.89
N LEU A 29 30.14 3.49 57.61
CA LEU A 29 29.02 3.47 58.56
C LEU A 29 28.54 2.03 58.85
N LEU A 30 28.47 1.17 57.83
CA LEU A 30 28.14 -0.25 58.00
C LEU A 30 29.20 -1.00 58.83
N THR A 31 30.50 -0.67 58.67
CA THR A 31 31.56 -1.25 59.50
C THR A 31 31.42 -0.87 60.97
N ILE A 32 31.01 0.36 61.29
CA ILE A 32 30.75 0.83 62.67
C ILE A 32 29.50 0.17 63.27
N LEU A 33 28.54 -0.23 62.44
CA LEU A 33 27.28 -0.85 62.86
C LEU A 33 27.32 -2.39 62.86
N ASN A 34 28.50 -3.00 62.67
CA ASN A 34 28.63 -4.46 62.61
C ASN A 34 28.38 -5.10 64.01
N PRO A 35 27.40 -6.01 64.17
CA PRO A 35 26.97 -6.51 65.48
C PRO A 35 28.08 -7.21 66.28
N ASP A 36 29.06 -7.83 65.62
CA ASP A 36 30.20 -8.50 66.26
C ASP A 36 31.16 -7.53 67.01
N THR A 37 30.97 -6.22 66.83
CA THR A 37 31.84 -5.16 67.41
C THR A 37 31.14 -4.28 68.46
N LEU A 38 29.94 -4.67 68.91
CA LEU A 38 29.19 -3.92 69.91
C LEU A 38 29.79 -4.08 71.33
N PRO A 39 30.17 -3.00 72.03
CA PRO A 39 30.61 -3.07 73.42
C PRO A 39 29.44 -3.33 74.37
N ASN A 40 29.71 -4.07 75.45
CA ASN A 40 28.70 -4.36 76.49
C ASN A 40 28.53 -3.24 77.53
N ASP A 41 29.39 -2.21 77.55
CA ASP A 41 29.27 -1.10 78.52
C ASP A 41 28.36 0.03 78.01
N SER A 42 27.44 0.43 78.86
CA SER A 42 26.56 1.60 78.73
C SER A 42 27.27 2.92 78.43
N ALA A 43 28.53 3.10 78.83
CA ALA A 43 29.33 4.27 78.52
C ALA A 43 29.81 4.26 77.06
N GLU A 44 30.42 3.17 76.63
CA GLU A 44 30.95 2.98 75.28
C GLU A 44 29.83 2.99 74.23
N LEU A 45 28.67 2.41 74.54
CA LEU A 45 27.47 2.46 73.70
C LEU A 45 26.96 3.90 73.44
N ARG A 46 27.16 4.83 74.39
CA ARG A 46 26.81 6.25 74.19
C ARG A 46 27.82 6.98 73.30
N GLU A 47 29.11 6.67 73.43
CA GLU A 47 30.13 7.25 72.55
C GLU A 47 29.98 6.73 71.11
N LEU A 48 29.70 5.44 70.95
CA LEU A 48 29.37 4.81 69.67
C LEU A 48 28.14 5.46 69.01
N SER A 49 27.07 5.72 69.76
CA SER A 49 25.87 6.36 69.21
C SER A 49 26.12 7.81 68.74
N LEU A 50 27.01 8.54 69.43
CA LEU A 50 27.44 9.88 69.04
C LEU A 50 28.33 9.84 67.78
N ALA A 51 29.25 8.88 67.68
CA ALA A 51 30.05 8.64 66.49
C ALA A 51 29.18 8.28 65.27
N VAL A 52 28.21 7.37 65.43
CA VAL A 52 27.22 7.00 64.41
C VAL A 52 26.43 8.23 63.96
N SER A 53 25.89 9.04 64.89
CA SER A 53 25.15 10.27 64.55
C SER A 53 26.00 11.28 63.76
N LYS A 54 27.30 11.38 64.08
CA LYS A 54 28.23 12.26 63.36
C LYS A 54 28.47 11.80 61.91
N GLN A 55 28.64 10.49 61.68
CA GLN A 55 28.80 9.94 60.34
C GLN A 55 27.48 9.97 59.54
N GLN A 56 26.34 9.70 60.19
CA GLN A 56 25.01 9.78 59.57
C GLN A 56 24.72 11.20 59.04
N LYS A 57 25.07 12.25 59.79
CA LYS A 57 24.96 13.65 59.33
C LYS A 57 25.83 13.94 58.11
N ARG A 58 27.06 13.38 58.05
CA ARG A 58 27.96 13.50 56.89
C ARG A 58 27.38 12.80 55.66
N LEU A 59 26.82 11.60 55.84
CA LEU A 59 26.16 10.84 54.78
C LEU A 59 24.93 11.59 54.24
N PHE A 60 24.09 12.16 55.09
CA PHE A 60 22.94 12.96 54.63
C PHE A 60 23.34 14.22 53.85
N ALA A 61 24.45 14.87 54.22
CA ALA A 61 24.98 16.00 53.45
C ALA A 61 25.43 15.58 52.03
N LEU A 62 26.18 14.48 51.91
CA LEU A 62 26.59 13.92 50.61
C LEU A 62 25.40 13.48 49.76
N LEU A 63 24.39 12.83 50.37
CA LEU A 63 23.16 12.44 49.68
C LEU A 63 22.33 13.65 49.21
N ALA A 64 22.33 14.76 49.94
CA ALA A 64 21.68 16.00 49.51
C ALA A 64 22.43 16.63 48.32
N GLN A 65 23.77 16.67 48.37
CA GLN A 65 24.62 17.15 47.27
C GLN A 65 24.43 16.30 46.00
N LEU A 66 24.46 14.97 46.13
CA LEU A 66 24.28 14.03 45.02
C LEU A 66 22.88 14.16 44.37
N ARG A 67 21.83 14.39 45.18
CA ARG A 67 20.47 14.66 44.69
C ARG A 67 20.39 15.99 43.92
N GLY A 68 21.10 17.03 44.37
CA GLY A 68 21.21 18.30 43.66
C GLY A 68 21.89 18.12 42.31
N GLN A 69 23.09 17.56 42.29
CA GLN A 69 23.86 17.30 41.07
C GLN A 69 23.10 16.41 40.06
N ASN A 70 22.38 15.39 40.53
CA ASN A 70 21.55 14.53 39.66
C ASN A 70 20.38 15.32 39.04
N ARG A 71 19.74 16.23 39.80
CA ARG A 71 18.69 17.11 39.30
C ARG A 71 19.24 18.06 38.22
N ASP A 72 20.43 18.62 38.44
CA ASP A 72 21.09 19.51 37.47
C ASP A 72 21.47 18.78 36.18
N ALA A 73 21.95 17.53 36.28
CA ALA A 73 22.20 16.67 35.12
C ALA A 73 20.92 16.37 34.32
N ILE A 74 19.80 16.06 35.00
CA ILE A 74 18.50 15.83 34.36
C ILE A 74 18.00 17.10 33.63
N PHE A 75 18.20 18.30 34.20
CA PHE A 75 17.88 19.54 33.50
C PHE A 75 18.73 19.73 32.23
N ARG A 76 20.06 19.57 32.31
CA ARG A 76 20.95 19.69 31.12
C ARG A 76 20.56 18.72 30.00
N VAL A 77 20.16 17.49 30.32
CA VAL A 77 19.64 16.52 29.35
C VAL A 77 18.33 17.01 28.71
N ARG A 78 17.43 17.62 29.48
CA ARG A 78 16.18 18.22 28.97
C ARG A 78 16.47 19.41 28.05
N ASP A 79 17.35 20.32 28.45
CA ASP A 79 17.74 21.50 27.67
C ASP A 79 18.40 21.09 26.33
N THR A 80 19.27 20.08 26.38
CA THR A 80 19.92 19.51 25.18
C THR A 80 18.89 18.83 24.26
N LYS A 81 17.92 18.09 24.83
CA LYS A 81 16.82 17.50 24.06
C LYS A 81 15.93 18.57 23.41
N GLN A 82 15.69 19.69 24.09
CA GLN A 82 14.91 20.80 23.53
C GLN A 82 15.67 21.45 22.36
N SER A 83 16.92 21.87 22.55
CA SER A 83 17.71 22.53 21.51
C SER A 83 17.92 21.63 20.27
N THR A 84 18.08 20.32 20.45
CA THR A 84 18.17 19.37 19.32
C THR A 84 16.82 19.13 18.63
N ALA A 85 15.69 19.22 19.35
CA ALA A 85 14.35 19.17 18.74
C ALA A 85 14.03 20.44 17.94
N GLU A 86 14.40 21.64 18.44
CA GLU A 86 14.25 22.91 17.75
C GLU A 86 15.07 22.94 16.44
N ALA A 87 16.35 22.55 16.50
CA ALA A 87 17.22 22.45 15.32
C ALA A 87 16.70 21.42 14.30
N ARG A 88 16.16 20.29 14.77
CA ARG A 88 15.50 19.30 13.90
C ARG A 88 14.26 19.88 13.22
N GLN A 89 13.40 20.60 13.95
CA GLN A 89 12.19 21.20 13.40
C GLN A 89 12.50 22.22 12.29
N GLU A 90 13.61 22.96 12.41
CA GLU A 90 14.08 23.81 11.31
C GLU A 90 14.56 23.00 10.10
N ILE A 91 15.31 21.92 10.29
CA ILE A 91 15.73 21.03 9.20
C ILE A 91 14.51 20.41 8.49
N ASP A 92 13.54 19.90 9.24
CA ASP A 92 12.31 19.29 8.70
C ASP A 92 11.49 20.34 7.91
N ARG A 93 11.45 21.61 8.37
CA ARG A 93 10.83 22.74 7.65
C ARG A 93 11.56 23.07 6.33
N LEU A 94 12.90 23.13 6.35
CA LEU A 94 13.72 23.40 5.16
C LEU A 94 13.62 22.25 4.14
N HIS A 95 13.53 21.00 4.62
CA HIS A 95 13.35 19.82 3.77
C HIS A 95 12.00 19.86 3.04
N LEU A 96 10.92 20.24 3.73
CA LEU A 96 9.60 20.44 3.10
C LEU A 96 9.62 21.53 2.01
N GLN A 97 10.31 22.65 2.27
CA GLN A 97 10.49 23.71 1.26
C GLN A 97 11.27 23.22 0.02
N LEU A 98 12.34 22.44 0.24
CA LEU A 98 13.13 21.82 -0.83
C LEU A 98 12.29 20.80 -1.64
N GLN A 99 11.46 20.00 -0.96
CA GLN A 99 10.57 19.03 -1.62
C GLN A 99 9.52 19.72 -2.51
N ASN A 100 8.96 20.86 -2.06
CA ASN A 100 8.04 21.66 -2.87
C ASN A 100 8.74 22.22 -4.13
N LEU A 101 9.97 22.71 -4.01
CA LEU A 101 10.75 23.19 -5.16
C LEU A 101 11.09 22.07 -6.15
N TYR A 102 11.40 20.85 -5.68
CA TYR A 102 11.57 19.69 -6.56
C TYR A 102 10.27 19.26 -7.26
N TYR A 103 9.12 19.39 -6.59
CA TYR A 103 7.82 19.15 -7.22
C TYR A 103 7.55 20.18 -8.33
N GLU A 104 7.75 21.46 -8.05
CA GLU A 104 7.59 22.57 -9.01
C GLU A 104 8.53 22.39 -10.22
N GLN A 105 9.82 22.12 -9.98
CA GLN A 105 10.79 21.82 -11.04
C GLN A 105 10.32 20.64 -11.91
N LYS A 106 9.87 19.54 -11.30
CA LYS A 106 9.41 18.35 -12.03
C LYS A 106 8.14 18.63 -12.83
N HIS A 107 7.21 19.41 -12.28
CA HIS A 107 5.98 19.81 -12.94
C HIS A 107 6.27 20.66 -14.18
N LEU A 108 7.07 21.72 -14.04
CA LEU A 108 7.46 22.60 -15.15
C LEU A 108 8.26 21.83 -16.22
N THR A 109 9.18 20.95 -15.82
CA THR A 109 9.92 20.09 -16.76
C THR A 109 8.98 19.15 -17.53
N GLY A 110 7.94 18.63 -16.86
CA GLY A 110 6.91 17.81 -17.49
C GLY A 110 6.03 18.58 -18.48
N GLU A 111 5.67 19.83 -18.17
CA GLU A 111 4.91 20.69 -19.08
C GLU A 111 5.75 21.11 -20.30
N ILE A 112 7.02 21.49 -20.10
CA ILE A 112 7.94 21.78 -21.20
C ILE A 112 8.07 20.55 -22.12
N ALA A 113 8.31 19.36 -21.56
CA ALA A 113 8.40 18.13 -22.35
C ALA A 113 7.08 17.79 -23.07
N ALA A 114 5.92 18.10 -22.49
CA ALA A 114 4.62 17.91 -23.14
C ALA A 114 4.36 18.91 -24.28
N CYS A 115 4.88 20.14 -24.17
CA CYS A 115 4.88 21.12 -25.26
C CYS A 115 5.87 20.74 -26.38
N GLU A 116 7.08 20.29 -26.04
CA GLU A 116 8.08 19.85 -27.02
C GLU A 116 7.69 18.55 -27.74
N ALA A 117 6.98 17.65 -27.07
CA ALA A 117 6.47 16.40 -27.65
C ALA A 117 5.12 16.54 -28.38
N TYR A 118 4.62 17.76 -28.59
CA TYR A 118 3.36 17.98 -29.30
C TYR A 118 3.50 17.66 -30.80
N ASP A 119 2.82 16.61 -31.27
CA ASP A 119 2.87 16.18 -32.68
C ASP A 119 2.21 17.21 -33.62
N HIS A 120 3.04 18.08 -34.18
CA HIS A 120 2.65 19.03 -35.21
C HIS A 120 2.37 18.31 -36.53
N LYS A 121 1.11 17.94 -36.77
CA LYS A 121 0.61 17.24 -37.97
C LYS A 121 1.19 17.68 -39.33
N TYR A 122 1.59 18.93 -39.49
CA TYR A 122 2.22 19.41 -40.74
C TYR A 122 3.56 18.72 -41.04
N LEU A 123 4.30 18.26 -40.02
CA LEU A 123 5.55 17.50 -40.14
C LEU A 123 5.34 16.12 -40.79
N SER A 124 4.11 15.57 -40.72
CA SER A 124 3.74 14.30 -41.38
C SER A 124 3.24 14.46 -42.82
N LEU A 125 3.06 15.69 -43.31
CA LEU A 125 2.62 15.91 -44.69
C LEU A 125 3.78 15.60 -45.66
N PRO A 126 3.60 14.72 -46.65
CA PRO A 126 4.51 14.70 -47.79
C PRO A 126 4.31 16.03 -48.53
N LEU A 127 5.34 16.86 -48.60
CA LEU A 127 5.36 18.14 -49.30
C LEU A 127 6.51 18.13 -50.31
N ILE A 128 6.32 18.74 -51.49
CA ILE A 128 7.39 19.03 -52.46
C ILE A 128 8.64 19.62 -51.75
N PRO A 129 9.87 19.16 -52.08
CA PRO A 129 11.12 19.68 -51.52
C PRO A 129 11.25 21.21 -51.60
N VAL A 130 11.94 21.81 -50.64
CA VAL A 130 12.10 23.29 -50.57
C VAL A 130 12.77 23.84 -51.84
N GLU A 131 13.74 23.12 -52.38
CA GLU A 131 14.47 23.49 -53.60
C GLU A 131 13.52 23.59 -54.81
N GLU A 132 12.76 22.53 -55.09
CA GLU A 132 11.78 22.45 -56.18
C GLU A 132 10.63 23.47 -56.00
N PHE A 133 10.15 23.69 -54.78
CA PHE A 133 9.16 24.73 -54.49
C PHE A 133 9.70 26.15 -54.78
N LEU A 134 10.95 26.44 -54.44
CA LEU A 134 11.58 27.75 -54.69
C LEU A 134 12.01 27.95 -56.16
N GLU A 135 12.00 26.91 -57.00
CA GLU A 135 12.07 27.03 -58.46
C GLU A 135 10.71 27.39 -59.07
N LEU A 136 9.62 26.79 -58.58
CA LEU A 136 8.25 27.09 -59.01
C LEU A 136 7.74 28.47 -58.52
N HIS A 137 8.01 28.80 -57.25
CA HIS A 137 7.59 30.03 -56.58
C HIS A 137 8.81 30.84 -56.07
N PRO A 138 9.56 31.50 -56.97
CA PRO A 138 10.75 32.28 -56.59
C PRO A 138 10.46 33.50 -55.71
N GLU A 139 9.19 33.90 -55.60
CA GLU A 139 8.71 35.00 -54.74
C GLU A 139 8.85 34.72 -53.23
N HIS A 140 8.93 33.46 -52.81
CA HIS A 140 9.08 33.07 -51.39
C HIS A 140 10.53 32.91 -50.93
N ARG A 141 11.53 33.25 -51.75
CA ARG A 141 12.96 33.06 -51.44
C ARG A 141 13.49 33.94 -50.30
N GLU A 142 12.81 35.02 -49.96
CA GLU A 142 13.16 35.94 -48.87
C GLU A 142 12.15 35.87 -47.69
N SER A 143 11.23 34.89 -47.70
CA SER A 143 10.25 34.67 -46.62
C SER A 143 10.85 33.96 -45.40
N SER A 144 10.21 34.09 -44.23
CA SER A 144 10.59 33.31 -43.04
C SER A 144 10.37 31.81 -43.26
N GLU A 145 11.09 30.95 -42.55
CA GLU A 145 10.93 29.49 -42.62
C GLU A 145 9.48 29.06 -42.31
N HIS A 146 8.83 29.76 -41.38
CA HIS A 146 7.42 29.53 -41.04
C HIS A 146 6.47 29.92 -42.20
N ASP A 147 6.67 31.09 -42.79
CA ASP A 147 5.83 31.61 -43.88
C ASP A 147 5.99 30.75 -45.15
N LEU A 148 7.24 30.32 -45.42
CA LEU A 148 7.59 29.40 -46.50
C LEU A 148 6.96 28.01 -46.29
N MET A 149 6.86 27.53 -45.04
CA MET A 149 6.12 26.29 -44.73
C MET A 149 4.62 26.45 -44.98
N ILE A 150 4.01 27.58 -44.61
CA ILE A 150 2.59 27.87 -44.91
C ILE A 150 2.35 27.87 -46.42
N ALA A 151 3.15 28.62 -47.20
CA ALA A 151 3.01 28.69 -48.65
C ALA A 151 3.14 27.32 -49.34
N ARG A 152 4.05 26.45 -48.86
CA ARG A 152 4.19 25.06 -49.34
C ARG A 152 2.96 24.21 -49.07
N ILE A 153 2.32 24.37 -47.90
CA ILE A 153 1.11 23.64 -47.52
C ILE A 153 -0.10 24.12 -48.35
N GLU A 154 -0.22 25.43 -48.60
CA GLU A 154 -1.29 26.00 -49.43
C GLU A 154 -1.18 25.56 -50.91
N HIS A 155 0.04 25.53 -51.46
CA HIS A 155 0.30 24.98 -52.79
C HIS A 155 -0.09 23.49 -52.90
N GLU A 156 0.33 22.68 -51.94
CA GLU A 156 -0.02 21.24 -51.87
C GLU A 156 -1.52 20.99 -51.69
N HIS A 157 -2.24 21.86 -50.96
CA HIS A 157 -3.69 21.83 -50.90
C HIS A 157 -4.31 22.06 -52.29
N ALA A 158 -3.91 23.14 -52.97
CA ALA A 158 -4.43 23.51 -54.27
C ALA A 158 -4.15 22.45 -55.35
N GLU A 159 -2.98 21.82 -55.36
CA GLU A 159 -2.68 20.70 -56.28
C GLU A 159 -3.52 19.46 -55.97
N ARG A 160 -3.75 19.12 -54.69
CA ARG A 160 -4.58 17.96 -54.32
C ARG A 160 -6.06 18.18 -54.66
N GLU A 161 -6.57 19.40 -54.56
CA GLU A 161 -7.91 19.74 -55.05
C GLU A 161 -8.03 19.55 -56.57
N LYS A 162 -7.06 20.04 -57.36
CA LYS A 162 -7.03 19.82 -58.82
C LYS A 162 -6.99 18.34 -59.17
N LEU A 163 -6.16 17.54 -58.48
CA LEU A 163 -6.03 16.10 -58.70
C LEU A 163 -7.31 15.33 -58.36
N GLU A 164 -7.99 15.68 -57.26
CA GLU A 164 -9.27 15.05 -56.89
C GLU A 164 -10.40 15.44 -57.85
N GLN A 165 -10.45 16.70 -58.33
CA GLN A 165 -11.38 17.13 -59.39
C GLN A 165 -11.15 16.33 -60.68
N ALA A 166 -9.90 16.24 -61.16
CA ALA A 166 -9.55 15.46 -62.35
C ALA A 166 -9.88 13.96 -62.19
N ARG A 167 -9.65 13.40 -61.00
CA ARG A 167 -10.05 12.02 -60.65
C ARG A 167 -11.56 11.82 -60.74
N GLN A 168 -12.37 12.78 -60.26
CA GLN A 168 -13.83 12.70 -60.34
C GLN A 168 -14.34 12.80 -61.78
N GLU A 169 -13.75 13.65 -62.62
CA GLU A 169 -14.04 13.69 -64.05
C GLU A 169 -13.69 12.38 -64.76
N LEU A 170 -12.51 11.81 -64.47
CA LEU A 170 -12.07 10.52 -65.02
C LEU A 170 -12.97 9.36 -64.55
N LEU A 171 -13.44 9.38 -63.30
CA LEU A 171 -14.42 8.41 -62.79
C LEU A 171 -15.77 8.52 -63.52
N LYS A 172 -16.27 9.75 -63.73
CA LYS A 172 -17.50 10.02 -64.49
C LYS A 172 -17.37 9.55 -65.95
N ARG A 173 -16.23 9.82 -66.59
CA ARG A 173 -15.91 9.35 -67.96
C ARG A 173 -15.80 7.83 -68.03
N LYS A 174 -15.17 7.18 -67.03
CA LYS A 174 -15.09 5.73 -66.90
C LYS A 174 -16.47 5.09 -66.75
N GLN A 175 -17.36 5.65 -65.92
CA GLN A 175 -18.74 5.17 -65.77
C GLN A 175 -19.52 5.29 -67.08
N GLY A 176 -19.40 6.42 -67.79
CA GLY A 176 -20.00 6.61 -69.12
C GLY A 176 -19.53 5.57 -70.14
N LEU A 177 -18.21 5.33 -70.22
CA LEU A 177 -17.64 4.31 -71.11
C LEU A 177 -18.08 2.89 -70.73
N ILE A 178 -18.22 2.56 -69.44
CA ILE A 178 -18.75 1.26 -69.00
C ILE A 178 -20.22 1.10 -69.42
N ALA A 179 -21.04 2.15 -69.31
CA ALA A 179 -22.43 2.12 -69.76
C ALA A 179 -22.54 1.96 -71.29
N GLU A 180 -21.69 2.66 -72.05
CA GLU A 180 -21.65 2.52 -73.51
C GLU A 180 -21.17 1.13 -73.94
N ASN A 181 -20.13 0.58 -73.29
CA ASN A 181 -19.61 -0.75 -73.60
C ASN A 181 -20.64 -1.85 -73.23
N LYS A 182 -21.39 -1.67 -72.13
CA LYS A 182 -22.54 -2.54 -71.79
C LYS A 182 -23.66 -2.44 -72.84
N LYS A 183 -23.95 -1.25 -73.35
CA LYS A 183 -24.92 -1.07 -74.45
C LYS A 183 -24.42 -1.80 -75.71
N ARG A 184 -23.21 -1.51 -76.18
CA ARG A 184 -22.60 -2.16 -77.36
C ARG A 184 -22.55 -3.68 -77.21
N LYS A 185 -22.32 -4.22 -76.00
CA LYS A 185 -22.38 -5.67 -75.73
C LYS A 185 -23.79 -6.25 -75.88
N ASN A 186 -24.83 -5.53 -75.42
CA ASN A 186 -26.22 -5.94 -75.64
C ASN A 186 -26.60 -5.85 -77.13
N ASP A 187 -26.17 -4.79 -77.81
CA ASP A 187 -26.38 -4.60 -79.25
C ASP A 187 -25.69 -5.73 -80.04
N LEU A 188 -24.48 -6.15 -79.63
CA LEU A 188 -23.76 -7.28 -80.21
C LEU A 188 -24.47 -8.62 -79.93
N ALA A 189 -24.97 -8.85 -78.71
CA ALA A 189 -25.70 -10.08 -78.37
C ALA A 189 -27.02 -10.22 -79.14
N ASN A 190 -27.69 -9.10 -79.45
CA ASN A 190 -28.83 -9.10 -80.38
C ASN A 190 -28.38 -9.45 -81.80
N LEU A 191 -27.25 -8.90 -82.25
CA LEU A 191 -26.67 -9.18 -83.56
C LEU A 191 -26.23 -10.65 -83.70
N ASP A 192 -25.64 -11.24 -82.66
CA ASP A 192 -25.31 -12.66 -82.58
C ASP A 192 -26.58 -13.53 -82.63
N GLN A 193 -27.66 -13.13 -81.95
CA GLN A 193 -28.94 -13.84 -82.02
C GLN A 193 -29.61 -13.72 -83.40
N ASP A 194 -29.44 -12.61 -84.11
CA ASP A 194 -29.87 -12.47 -85.51
C ASP A 194 -28.94 -13.25 -86.46
N LEU A 195 -27.64 -13.35 -86.14
CA LEU A 195 -26.68 -14.16 -86.89
C LEU A 195 -26.93 -15.67 -86.70
N GLU A 196 -27.33 -16.14 -85.53
CA GLU A 196 -27.77 -17.53 -85.32
C GLU A 196 -28.97 -17.86 -86.22
N LYS A 197 -29.99 -16.99 -86.29
CA LYS A 197 -31.13 -17.12 -87.21
C LYS A 197 -30.67 -17.16 -88.68
N PHE A 198 -29.66 -16.37 -89.02
CA PHE A 198 -29.09 -16.33 -90.37
C PHE A 198 -28.24 -17.58 -90.70
N ILE A 199 -27.50 -18.11 -89.73
CA ILE A 199 -26.67 -19.32 -89.87
C ILE A 199 -27.55 -20.57 -89.98
N ASP A 200 -28.61 -20.67 -89.19
CA ASP A 200 -29.56 -21.79 -89.29
C ASP A 200 -30.29 -21.81 -90.64
N SER A 201 -30.45 -20.64 -91.29
CA SER A 201 -30.97 -20.51 -92.65
C SER A 201 -29.89 -20.57 -93.76
N THR A 202 -28.60 -20.70 -93.43
CA THR A 202 -27.48 -20.76 -94.41
C THR A 202 -26.50 -21.91 -94.20
N LYS A 203 -26.96 -23.06 -93.67
CA LYS A 203 -26.19 -24.31 -93.55
C LYS A 203 -25.84 -24.96 -94.91
N HIS A 204 -24.93 -24.37 -95.70
CA HIS A 204 -24.36 -24.94 -96.93
C HIS A 204 -22.86 -24.57 -97.14
N VAL A 205 -21.95 -25.46 -96.67
CA VAL A 205 -20.57 -25.70 -97.18
C VAL A 205 -19.47 -24.62 -96.85
N PRO A 206 -18.16 -24.98 -96.63
CA PRO A 206 -17.18 -24.14 -95.89
C PRO A 206 -15.92 -23.70 -96.70
N THR A 207 -14.86 -23.10 -96.06
CA THR A 207 -13.40 -23.50 -96.15
C THR A 207 -12.32 -22.42 -95.74
N MET A 208 -11.37 -22.77 -94.82
CA MET A 208 -9.93 -22.35 -94.57
C MET A 208 -9.37 -20.94 -94.13
N THR A 209 -8.70 -20.92 -92.94
CA THR A 209 -7.37 -20.27 -92.56
C THR A 209 -7.23 -18.70 -92.46
N ILE A 210 -6.14 -17.97 -92.08
CA ILE A 210 -4.64 -18.11 -91.98
C ILE A 210 -4.06 -17.38 -90.68
N LYS A 211 -2.72 -17.17 -90.53
CA LYS A 211 -1.88 -16.53 -89.44
C LYS A 211 -1.30 -15.12 -89.86
N THR A 212 -0.32 -14.38 -89.26
CA THR A 212 0.77 -14.56 -88.21
C THR A 212 1.40 -13.20 -87.73
N GLY A 213 1.98 -13.12 -86.51
CA GLY A 213 3.18 -12.32 -86.10
C GLY A 213 3.10 -10.77 -85.87
N ASP A 214 4.15 -10.02 -85.44
CA ASP A 214 5.40 -10.31 -84.66
C ASP A 214 6.28 -9.02 -84.37
N GLN A 215 7.34 -9.09 -83.52
CA GLN A 215 8.56 -8.19 -83.41
C GLN A 215 8.47 -6.70 -82.88
N GLU A 216 9.48 -5.93 -82.35
CA GLU A 216 10.85 -6.15 -81.75
C GLU A 216 11.42 -4.92 -80.87
N SER A 217 12.74 -4.59 -80.78
CA SER A 217 13.42 -3.61 -79.81
C SER A 217 14.71 -2.92 -80.41
N PRO A 218 15.86 -2.44 -79.76
CA PRO A 218 16.43 -2.30 -78.36
C PRO A 218 17.39 -1.06 -78.02
N GLN A 219 18.28 -1.12 -76.96
CA GLN A 219 19.56 -0.34 -76.63
C GLN A 219 19.55 1.10 -75.97
N ALA A 220 20.63 1.74 -75.38
CA ALA A 220 21.88 1.37 -74.61
C ALA A 220 22.76 2.60 -74.09
N SER A 221 23.83 2.37 -73.24
CA SER A 221 25.04 3.25 -72.88
C SER A 221 24.88 4.47 -71.90
N ALA A 222 25.88 5.18 -71.27
CA ALA A 222 27.32 5.08 -70.77
C ALA A 222 27.64 6.40 -69.91
N SER A 223 28.72 6.79 -69.16
CA SER A 223 30.15 6.48 -68.75
C SER A 223 30.41 6.97 -67.26
N GLN A 224 31.54 7.43 -66.60
CA GLN A 224 33.01 7.71 -66.81
C GLN A 224 33.84 7.70 -65.44
N VAL A 225 35.03 8.37 -65.27
CA VAL A 225 36.10 8.09 -64.21
C VAL A 225 37.06 9.28 -63.82
N ASP A 226 37.68 9.32 -62.60
CA ASP A 226 39.06 9.89 -62.30
C ASP A 226 39.78 9.33 -61.01
N GLN A 227 41.04 9.75 -60.68
CA GLN A 227 42.05 9.16 -59.72
C GLN A 227 42.27 9.88 -58.35
N PRO A 228 43.10 9.35 -57.39
CA PRO A 228 44.45 9.98 -57.12
C PRO A 228 45.60 9.18 -56.40
N SER A 229 46.87 9.54 -56.70
CA SER A 229 48.08 9.66 -55.80
C SER A 229 48.75 8.45 -55.06
N VAL A 230 50.01 8.64 -54.59
CA VAL A 230 50.93 7.59 -54.05
C VAL A 230 51.77 8.07 -52.85
N GLN A 231 52.06 7.20 -51.86
CA GLN A 231 53.14 7.37 -50.86
C GLN A 231 53.93 6.06 -50.58
N ARG A 232 55.13 6.19 -49.97
CA ARG A 232 56.15 5.13 -49.78
C ARG A 232 55.81 4.08 -48.72
N ALA A 233 56.35 2.86 -48.87
CA ALA A 233 56.19 1.74 -47.94
C ALA A 233 57.54 1.16 -47.43
N PRO A 234 57.58 0.57 -46.22
CA PRO A 234 58.75 -0.13 -45.65
C PRO A 234 58.98 -1.54 -46.27
N PRO A 235 60.13 -2.20 -46.02
CA PRO A 235 60.52 -3.45 -46.71
C PRO A 235 59.60 -4.66 -46.43
N PRO A 236 59.58 -5.66 -47.34
CA PRO A 236 58.61 -6.76 -47.31
C PRO A 236 58.87 -7.80 -46.19
N GLU A 237 57.83 -8.08 -45.40
CA GLU A 237 57.78 -9.19 -44.42
C GLU A 237 57.78 -10.56 -45.15
N THR A 238 58.45 -11.57 -44.59
CA THR A 238 58.50 -12.93 -45.17
C THR A 238 57.16 -13.67 -45.03
N PRO A 239 56.79 -14.57 -45.97
CA PRO A 239 55.47 -15.22 -45.96
C PRO A 239 55.22 -16.11 -44.75
N ALA A 240 56.28 -16.69 -44.16
CA ALA A 240 56.19 -17.46 -42.92
C ALA A 240 55.83 -16.59 -41.70
N ALA A 241 56.45 -15.40 -41.59
CA ALA A 241 56.12 -14.44 -40.52
C ALA A 241 54.65 -13.99 -40.60
N LEU A 242 54.14 -13.77 -41.81
CA LEU A 242 52.73 -13.43 -42.06
C LEU A 242 51.76 -14.53 -41.59
N GLN A 243 52.02 -15.80 -41.93
CA GLN A 243 51.17 -16.91 -41.47
C GLN A 243 51.20 -17.07 -39.95
N THR A 244 52.38 -16.95 -39.33
CA THR A 244 52.53 -17.02 -37.86
C THR A 244 51.79 -15.87 -37.18
N ARG A 245 51.92 -14.64 -37.69
CA ARG A 245 51.20 -13.45 -37.22
C ARG A 245 49.68 -13.62 -37.31
N PHE A 246 49.17 -14.14 -38.42
CA PHE A 246 47.74 -14.43 -38.56
C PHE A 246 47.26 -15.49 -37.55
N ARG A 247 48.01 -16.59 -37.37
CA ARG A 247 47.68 -17.62 -36.37
C ARG A 247 47.67 -17.07 -34.94
N VAL A 248 48.63 -16.23 -34.58
CA VAL A 248 48.70 -15.58 -33.26
C VAL A 248 47.51 -14.62 -33.06
N ILE A 249 47.22 -13.74 -34.02
CA ILE A 249 46.07 -12.82 -33.93
C ILE A 249 44.75 -13.60 -33.85
N ALA A 250 44.59 -14.66 -34.65
CA ALA A 250 43.40 -15.52 -34.60
C ALA A 250 43.26 -16.25 -33.26
N ALA A 251 44.37 -16.72 -32.66
CA ALA A 251 44.36 -17.34 -31.34
C ALA A 251 43.96 -16.35 -30.24
N PHE A 252 44.49 -15.12 -30.26
CA PHE A 252 44.06 -14.05 -29.34
C PHE A 252 42.57 -13.74 -29.48
N TRP A 253 42.07 -13.58 -30.70
CA TRP A 253 40.63 -13.34 -30.92
C TRP A 253 39.76 -14.53 -30.52
N ALA A 254 40.21 -15.77 -30.72
CA ALA A 254 39.51 -16.95 -30.22
C ALA A 254 39.43 -16.98 -28.68
N VAL A 255 40.53 -16.69 -27.97
CA VAL A 255 40.51 -16.60 -26.49
C VAL A 255 39.61 -15.46 -26.02
N ILE A 256 39.65 -14.30 -26.68
CA ILE A 256 38.79 -13.15 -26.34
C ILE A 256 37.31 -13.47 -26.56
N ILE A 257 36.94 -14.16 -27.66
CA ILE A 257 35.54 -14.46 -28.00
C ILE A 257 34.99 -15.64 -27.18
N PHE A 258 35.77 -16.71 -26.97
CA PHE A 258 35.27 -17.95 -26.34
C PHE A 258 35.52 -18.04 -24.83
N LEU A 259 36.49 -17.30 -24.27
CA LEU A 259 36.72 -17.22 -22.81
C LEU A 259 36.51 -15.79 -22.30
N GLY A 260 37.20 -14.80 -22.89
CA GLY A 260 37.24 -13.43 -22.38
C GLY A 260 35.86 -12.79 -22.24
N PHE A 261 35.10 -12.72 -23.32
CA PHE A 261 33.78 -12.12 -23.36
C PHE A 261 32.73 -12.88 -22.51
N PRO A 262 32.60 -14.22 -22.57
CA PRO A 262 31.67 -14.95 -21.70
C PRO A 262 31.99 -14.85 -20.20
N ILE A 263 33.27 -14.85 -19.82
CA ILE A 263 33.68 -14.66 -18.43
C ILE A 263 33.40 -13.22 -17.99
N TRP A 264 33.84 -12.22 -18.76
CA TRP A 264 33.61 -10.81 -18.47
C TRP A 264 32.10 -10.53 -18.30
N TRP A 265 31.28 -10.92 -19.29
CA TRP A 265 29.83 -10.77 -19.26
C TRP A 265 29.21 -11.38 -17.99
N LYS A 266 29.58 -12.61 -17.63
CA LYS A 266 29.07 -13.30 -16.44
C LYS A 266 29.57 -12.68 -15.11
N THR A 267 30.72 -12.01 -15.12
CA THR A 267 31.25 -11.30 -13.93
C THR A 267 30.79 -9.85 -13.80
N THR A 268 30.29 -9.22 -14.88
CA THR A 268 29.76 -7.85 -14.88
C THR A 268 28.23 -7.78 -14.95
N SER A 269 27.56 -8.89 -15.27
CA SER A 269 26.10 -9.04 -15.15
C SER A 269 25.67 -9.02 -13.69
N ILE A 270 24.68 -8.19 -13.37
CA ILE A 270 24.04 -8.15 -12.05
C ILE A 270 23.15 -9.40 -11.91
N TYR A 271 23.14 -10.04 -10.74
CA TYR A 271 22.26 -11.19 -10.50
C TYR A 271 20.79 -10.72 -10.41
N ARG A 272 19.93 -11.34 -11.21
CA ARG A 272 18.50 -11.06 -11.30
C ARG A 272 17.74 -12.37 -11.35
N ALA A 273 17.07 -12.73 -10.25
CA ALA A 273 16.14 -13.87 -10.23
C ALA A 273 14.95 -13.61 -11.18
N SER A 274 14.40 -14.69 -11.75
CA SER A 274 13.18 -14.64 -12.57
C SER A 274 11.94 -14.54 -11.67
N LEU A 275 11.09 -13.55 -11.92
CA LEU A 275 9.79 -13.38 -11.26
C LEU A 275 8.64 -13.70 -12.23
N PRO A 276 7.49 -14.21 -11.77
CA PRO A 276 6.31 -14.46 -12.58
C PRO A 276 5.52 -13.17 -12.85
N ILE A 277 6.10 -12.26 -13.64
CA ILE A 277 5.57 -10.89 -13.88
C ILE A 277 4.11 -10.90 -14.36
N GLU A 278 3.76 -11.79 -15.30
CA GLU A 278 2.39 -11.91 -15.84
C GLU A 278 1.38 -12.27 -14.75
N GLU A 279 1.72 -13.21 -13.86
CA GLU A 279 0.87 -13.59 -12.72
C GLU A 279 0.74 -12.43 -11.71
N MET A 280 1.84 -11.74 -11.41
CA MET A 280 1.84 -10.58 -10.50
C MET A 280 0.96 -9.43 -11.01
N VAL A 281 0.89 -9.23 -12.34
CA VAL A 281 0.00 -8.25 -12.98
C VAL A 281 -1.45 -8.76 -13.02
N ASP A 282 -1.70 -10.04 -13.29
CA ASP A 282 -3.04 -10.63 -13.27
C ASP A 282 -3.69 -10.65 -11.88
N TRP A 283 -2.91 -10.71 -10.80
CA TRP A 283 -3.37 -10.44 -9.44
C TRP A 283 -3.74 -8.96 -9.24
N ALA A 284 -2.86 -8.03 -9.65
CA ALA A 284 -3.10 -6.59 -9.49
C ALA A 284 -4.31 -6.06 -10.30
N ASP A 285 -4.52 -6.60 -11.50
CA ASP A 285 -5.67 -6.29 -12.37
C ASP A 285 -6.97 -7.00 -11.94
N GLY A 286 -6.96 -7.81 -10.87
CA GLY A 286 -8.13 -8.55 -10.40
C GLY A 286 -8.61 -9.66 -11.35
N LYS A 287 -7.74 -10.16 -12.24
CA LYS A 287 -8.04 -11.28 -13.15
C LYS A 287 -7.93 -12.62 -12.43
N ALA A 288 -6.85 -12.81 -11.66
CA ALA A 288 -6.57 -14.06 -10.94
C ALA A 288 -7.60 -14.34 -9.82
N CYS A 289 -7.96 -13.31 -9.05
CA CYS A 289 -8.98 -13.43 -8.01
C CYS A 289 -10.04 -12.33 -8.09
N ARG A 290 -11.28 -12.76 -8.32
CA ARG A 290 -12.46 -12.05 -7.84
C ARG A 290 -12.87 -12.64 -6.48
N PRO A 291 -12.80 -11.87 -5.38
CA PRO A 291 -13.22 -12.34 -4.06
C PRO A 291 -14.75 -12.38 -3.96
N VAL A 292 -15.25 -13.36 -3.23
CA VAL A 292 -16.68 -13.57 -2.96
C VAL A 292 -16.83 -13.88 -1.48
N PHE A 293 -17.91 -13.40 -0.88
CA PHE A 293 -18.23 -13.51 0.54
C PHE A 293 -19.58 -14.23 0.69
N PRO A 294 -19.59 -15.58 0.74
CA PRO A 294 -20.77 -16.36 1.05
C PRO A 294 -20.93 -16.44 2.57
N LEU A 295 -21.75 -15.55 3.14
CA LEU A 295 -22.05 -15.57 4.57
C LEU A 295 -23.09 -16.67 4.84
N GLU A 296 -22.66 -17.70 5.57
CA GLU A 296 -23.52 -18.82 5.93
C GLU A 296 -24.37 -18.48 7.16
N ILE A 297 -25.69 -18.54 7.00
CA ILE A 297 -26.68 -18.18 8.02
C ILE A 297 -27.51 -19.42 8.37
N HIS A 298 -27.49 -19.82 9.63
CA HIS A 298 -28.15 -21.02 10.12
C HIS A 298 -29.54 -20.69 10.67
N LEU A 299 -30.58 -21.25 10.05
CA LEU A 299 -31.97 -21.11 10.45
C LEU A 299 -32.33 -22.23 11.44
N ALA A 300 -32.63 -21.85 12.69
CA ALA A 300 -33.01 -22.76 13.76
C ALA A 300 -34.53 -22.66 14.01
N THR A 301 -35.27 -23.71 13.64
CA THR A 301 -36.74 -23.76 13.67
C THR A 301 -37.27 -24.81 14.66
N PRO A 302 -37.15 -24.61 15.99
CA PRO A 302 -37.47 -25.62 17.00
C PRO A 302 -38.96 -25.99 17.09
N SER A 303 -39.87 -25.17 16.54
CA SER A 303 -41.33 -25.30 16.68
C SER A 303 -42.07 -25.51 15.35
N MET A 304 -41.37 -25.84 14.28
CA MET A 304 -41.90 -25.95 12.91
C MET A 304 -41.54 -27.31 12.31
N GLN A 305 -42.39 -27.88 11.45
CA GLN A 305 -42.07 -29.15 10.80
C GLN A 305 -40.95 -28.98 9.77
N TYR A 306 -40.12 -30.02 9.60
CA TYR A 306 -38.95 -29.96 8.71
C TYR A 306 -39.30 -29.54 7.27
N PHE A 307 -40.44 -30.00 6.73
CA PHE A 307 -40.91 -29.64 5.39
C PHE A 307 -41.33 -28.16 5.28
N GLU A 308 -42.03 -27.64 6.30
CA GLU A 308 -42.42 -26.23 6.39
C GLU A 308 -41.17 -25.33 6.51
N ALA A 309 -40.19 -25.76 7.30
CA ALA A 309 -38.91 -25.08 7.48
C ALA A 309 -38.05 -25.09 6.19
N GLN A 310 -38.04 -26.19 5.44
CA GLN A 310 -37.42 -26.26 4.11
C GLN A 310 -38.11 -25.32 3.10
N HIS A 311 -39.44 -25.26 3.12
CA HIS A 311 -40.20 -24.35 2.26
C HIS A 311 -39.89 -22.88 2.61
N LEU A 312 -39.95 -22.53 3.90
CA LEU A 312 -39.59 -21.20 4.40
C LEU A 312 -38.16 -20.81 4.00
N LEU A 313 -37.17 -21.70 4.17
CA LEU A 313 -35.80 -21.45 3.75
C LEU A 313 -35.70 -21.17 2.26
N ARG A 314 -36.33 -22.01 1.42
CA ARG A 314 -36.26 -21.85 -0.04
C ARG A 314 -36.89 -20.53 -0.50
N THR A 315 -38.05 -20.18 0.03
CA THR A 315 -38.72 -18.91 -0.31
C THR A 315 -37.91 -17.70 0.19
N THR A 316 -37.37 -17.77 1.41
CA THR A 316 -36.55 -16.68 1.97
C THR A 316 -35.26 -16.49 1.18
N GLN A 317 -34.60 -17.58 0.78
CA GLN A 317 -33.41 -17.54 -0.08
C GLN A 317 -33.73 -16.92 -1.45
N HIS A 318 -34.86 -17.29 -2.08
CA HIS A 318 -35.29 -16.67 -3.34
C HIS A 318 -35.44 -15.15 -3.18
N THR A 319 -36.16 -14.68 -2.15
CA THR A 319 -36.31 -13.24 -1.89
C THR A 319 -35.00 -12.54 -1.51
N LEU A 320 -34.03 -13.25 -0.92
CA LEU A 320 -32.69 -12.70 -0.64
C LEU A 320 -31.83 -12.54 -1.89
N ASP A 321 -31.91 -13.50 -2.83
CA ASP A 321 -31.22 -13.44 -4.11
C ASP A 321 -31.88 -12.40 -5.05
N ASP A 322 -33.22 -12.33 -5.09
CA ASP A 322 -33.98 -11.30 -5.85
C ASP A 322 -33.60 -9.86 -5.43
N LEU A 323 -33.39 -9.65 -4.13
CA LEU A 323 -33.03 -8.35 -3.56
C LEU A 323 -31.51 -8.09 -3.54
N ASN A 324 -30.66 -8.98 -4.09
CA ASN A 324 -29.20 -8.83 -4.02
C ASN A 324 -28.54 -8.39 -5.33
N GLU A 325 -28.45 -7.07 -5.49
CA GLU A 325 -27.72 -6.43 -6.61
C GLU A 325 -26.19 -6.67 -6.63
N PHE A 326 -25.57 -7.14 -5.53
CA PHE A 326 -24.10 -7.19 -5.41
C PHE A 326 -23.56 -8.64 -5.40
N ALA A 327 -23.16 -9.11 -6.58
CA ALA A 327 -22.73 -10.49 -6.83
C ALA A 327 -21.43 -10.93 -6.11
N ALA A 328 -20.76 -10.07 -5.35
CA ALA A 328 -19.64 -10.48 -4.49
C ALA A 328 -20.07 -10.83 -3.05
N HIS A 329 -21.20 -10.33 -2.55
CA HIS A 329 -21.66 -10.56 -1.17
C HIS A 329 -22.99 -11.32 -1.17
N HIS A 330 -22.99 -12.57 -0.70
CA HIS A 330 -24.16 -13.43 -0.70
C HIS A 330 -24.54 -13.88 0.72
N LEU A 331 -25.82 -13.82 1.05
CA LEU A 331 -26.35 -14.49 2.23
C LEU A 331 -26.86 -15.87 1.81
N ARG A 332 -26.40 -16.93 2.49
CA ARG A 332 -26.73 -18.33 2.17
C ARG A 332 -27.34 -19.02 3.38
N LEU A 333 -28.64 -19.27 3.31
CA LEU A 333 -29.41 -19.92 4.36
C LEU A 333 -29.16 -21.44 4.36
N LYS A 334 -28.93 -22.02 5.54
CA LYS A 334 -29.03 -23.47 5.80
C LYS A 334 -29.94 -23.73 6.99
N LEU A 335 -30.55 -24.91 7.06
CA LEU A 335 -31.29 -25.35 8.26
C LEU A 335 -30.33 -25.97 9.28
N THR A 336 -30.49 -25.62 10.56
CA THR A 336 -29.82 -26.32 11.64
C THR A 336 -30.48 -27.67 11.87
N ASN A 337 -29.74 -28.77 11.67
CA ASN A 337 -30.22 -30.10 12.04
C ASN A 337 -30.37 -30.17 13.57
N GLY A 338 -31.55 -30.57 14.06
CA GLY A 338 -31.94 -30.45 15.47
C GLY A 338 -31.25 -31.41 16.47
N THR A 339 -30.03 -31.84 16.19
CA THR A 339 -29.26 -32.81 16.99
C THR A 339 -28.09 -32.19 17.77
N THR A 340 -27.72 -30.94 17.51
CA THR A 340 -26.57 -30.24 18.14
C THR A 340 -27.01 -29.12 19.09
N ALA A 341 -27.98 -29.40 19.97
CA ALA A 341 -28.67 -28.38 20.79
C ALA A 341 -28.64 -28.60 22.31
N VAL A 342 -27.69 -29.40 22.85
CA VAL A 342 -27.26 -29.29 24.26
C VAL A 342 -25.75 -29.52 24.37
N HIS A 343 -24.99 -28.43 24.46
CA HIS A 343 -23.74 -28.35 25.22
C HIS A 343 -23.54 -26.89 25.60
N ASN A 344 -24.16 -26.49 26.72
CA ASN A 344 -23.70 -25.30 27.44
C ASN A 344 -22.28 -25.59 27.98
N GLY A 345 -21.49 -24.54 28.20
CA GLY A 345 -20.06 -24.66 28.45
C GLY A 345 -19.66 -25.28 29.79
N GLU A 346 -18.33 -25.30 29.98
CA GLU A 346 -17.55 -25.93 31.06
C GLU A 346 -17.27 -27.44 30.86
N ASP A 347 -16.00 -27.80 31.04
CA ASP A 347 -15.34 -29.12 30.95
C ASP A 347 -15.63 -30.03 29.73
N SER A 348 -14.89 -29.77 28.64
CA SER A 348 -14.45 -30.81 27.68
C SER A 348 -13.19 -30.35 26.92
N LEU A 349 -12.03 -30.37 27.58
CA LEU A 349 -10.75 -30.48 26.87
C LEU A 349 -10.48 -31.97 26.55
N GLU A 350 -9.63 -32.18 25.55
CA GLU A 350 -9.13 -33.47 25.03
C GLU A 350 -10.11 -34.27 24.15
N ASN A 351 -9.59 -34.71 22.99
CA ASN A 351 -10.20 -35.65 22.03
C ASN A 351 -11.42 -35.18 21.20
N ALA A 352 -11.30 -34.01 20.56
CA ALA A 352 -11.95 -33.80 19.26
C ALA A 352 -11.05 -34.32 18.13
N THR A 353 -11.60 -35.11 17.21
CA THR A 353 -10.95 -35.46 15.93
C THR A 353 -10.77 -34.21 15.05
N PRO A 354 -9.93 -34.23 14.00
CA PRO A 354 -9.87 -33.12 13.04
C PRO A 354 -11.27 -32.84 12.50
N ALA A 355 -11.78 -31.63 12.75
CA ALA A 355 -13.12 -31.25 12.33
C ALA A 355 -13.20 -31.21 10.79
N GLU A 356 -14.34 -31.63 10.24
CA GLU A 356 -14.61 -31.49 8.81
C GLU A 356 -14.54 -30.00 8.42
N GLU A 357 -14.08 -29.71 7.20
CA GLU A 357 -13.75 -28.34 6.75
C GLU A 357 -15.00 -27.48 6.45
N THR A 358 -15.80 -27.19 7.48
CA THR A 358 -17.01 -26.37 7.39
C THR A 358 -16.71 -24.88 7.30
N ALA A 359 -17.57 -24.13 6.61
CA ALA A 359 -17.53 -22.66 6.53
C ALA A 359 -17.85 -21.98 7.87
N ASP A 360 -17.41 -20.73 8.04
CA ASP A 360 -17.65 -19.94 9.25
C ASP A 360 -19.14 -19.54 9.34
N ILE A 361 -19.82 -19.89 10.44
CA ILE A 361 -21.22 -19.50 10.69
C ILE A 361 -21.28 -18.00 10.99
N ALA A 362 -21.93 -17.24 10.11
CA ALA A 362 -22.02 -15.78 10.21
C ALA A 362 -23.14 -15.32 11.17
N LEU A 363 -24.26 -16.04 11.21
CA LEU A 363 -25.40 -15.73 12.08
C LEU A 363 -26.28 -16.97 12.31
N THR A 364 -26.76 -17.15 13.53
CA THR A 364 -27.83 -18.11 13.86
C THR A 364 -29.14 -17.37 14.02
N VAL A 365 -30.13 -17.67 13.18
CA VAL A 365 -31.47 -17.06 13.20
C VAL A 365 -32.45 -18.06 13.79
N ARG A 366 -32.97 -17.78 14.98
CA ARG A 366 -33.88 -18.67 15.71
C ARG A 366 -35.32 -18.20 15.58
N LEU A 367 -36.19 -19.04 15.03
CA LEU A 367 -37.60 -18.73 14.82
C LEU A 367 -38.44 -19.23 16.00
N LEU A 368 -39.18 -18.32 16.64
CA LEU A 368 -39.99 -18.58 17.83
C LEU A 368 -41.46 -18.16 17.62
N PRO A 369 -42.44 -19.08 17.81
CA PRO A 369 -43.85 -18.72 17.70
C PRO A 369 -44.30 -17.83 18.87
N ARG A 370 -45.17 -16.86 18.59
CA ARG A 370 -45.73 -15.93 19.59
C ARG A 370 -47.15 -15.48 19.20
N ASP A 371 -48.14 -15.83 20.01
CA ASP A 371 -49.56 -15.56 19.71
C ASP A 371 -50.03 -14.13 20.02
N ASP A 372 -49.20 -13.33 20.70
CA ASP A 372 -49.45 -11.94 21.11
C ASP A 372 -49.10 -10.90 20.02
N LEU A 373 -48.57 -11.34 18.87
CA LEU A 373 -48.05 -10.47 17.81
C LEU A 373 -48.94 -10.40 16.56
N ALA A 374 -49.28 -9.18 16.13
CA ALA A 374 -49.94 -8.94 14.84
C ALA A 374 -48.98 -9.01 13.63
N SER A 375 -47.67 -8.85 13.86
CA SER A 375 -46.61 -8.86 12.85
C SER A 375 -45.34 -9.51 13.42
N PRO A 376 -44.43 -10.04 12.59
CA PRO A 376 -43.15 -10.53 13.09
C PRO A 376 -42.32 -9.43 13.76
N ARG A 377 -41.41 -9.82 14.66
CA ARG A 377 -40.44 -8.94 15.31
C ARG A 377 -39.10 -9.64 15.45
N SER A 378 -38.01 -8.89 15.37
CA SER A 378 -36.64 -9.36 15.57
C SER A 378 -36.04 -8.82 16.87
N GLU A 379 -35.18 -9.62 17.49
CA GLU A 379 -34.39 -9.26 18.67
C GLU A 379 -32.96 -9.81 18.49
N LEU A 380 -31.96 -8.92 18.44
CA LEU A 380 -30.56 -9.28 18.23
C LEU A 380 -29.82 -9.31 19.57
N HIS A 381 -29.19 -10.44 19.89
CA HIS A 381 -28.42 -10.59 21.11
C HIS A 381 -27.12 -9.77 21.07
N ALA A 382 -26.86 -8.98 22.12
CA ALA A 382 -25.71 -8.07 22.14
C ALA A 382 -24.34 -8.79 22.25
N ALA A 383 -24.32 -9.98 22.86
CA ALA A 383 -23.11 -10.71 23.22
C ALA A 383 -22.86 -11.99 22.38
N THR A 384 -23.77 -12.34 21.45
CA THR A 384 -23.67 -13.56 20.62
C THR A 384 -24.00 -13.25 19.16
N THR A 385 -23.74 -14.19 18.25
CA THR A 385 -24.15 -14.12 16.83
C THR A 385 -25.54 -14.72 16.62
N GLN A 386 -26.50 -14.37 17.48
CA GLN A 386 -27.87 -14.90 17.46
C GLN A 386 -28.91 -13.80 17.24
N LEU A 387 -29.83 -14.05 16.31
CA LEU A 387 -31.01 -13.23 16.03
C LEU A 387 -32.26 -14.07 16.33
N ASP A 388 -33.03 -13.68 17.34
CA ASP A 388 -34.34 -14.29 17.60
C ASP A 388 -35.40 -13.56 16.75
N ILE A 389 -36.23 -14.31 16.04
CA ILE A 389 -37.36 -13.79 15.26
C ILE A 389 -38.65 -14.40 15.79
N PHE A 390 -39.48 -13.54 16.39
CA PHE A 390 -40.81 -13.88 16.88
C PHE A 390 -41.82 -13.75 15.73
N TYR A 391 -42.64 -14.78 15.52
CA TYR A 391 -43.65 -14.80 14.46
C TYR A 391 -45.01 -15.33 14.98
N PRO A 392 -46.15 -14.79 14.52
CA PRO A 392 -47.44 -15.38 14.82
C PRO A 392 -47.64 -16.68 14.01
N PRO A 393 -48.15 -17.78 14.60
CA PRO A 393 -48.34 -19.06 13.89
C PRO A 393 -49.24 -18.98 12.64
N SER A 394 -50.09 -17.95 12.54
CA SER A 394 -50.91 -17.67 11.36
C SER A 394 -50.12 -17.24 10.11
N GLN A 395 -48.81 -16.98 10.22
CA GLN A 395 -47.95 -16.52 9.11
C GLN A 395 -46.92 -17.58 8.66
N VAL A 396 -47.05 -18.84 9.12
CA VAL A 396 -46.27 -19.97 8.58
C VAL A 396 -46.57 -20.13 7.08
N PRO A 397 -45.56 -20.28 6.20
CA PRO A 397 -45.80 -20.39 4.76
C PRO A 397 -46.60 -21.63 4.39
N VAL A 398 -47.75 -21.43 3.73
CA VAL A 398 -48.50 -22.53 3.10
C VAL A 398 -47.74 -22.98 1.84
N PRO A 399 -47.63 -24.28 1.52
CA PRO A 399 -46.88 -24.78 0.35
C PRO A 399 -47.36 -24.24 -1.02
N SER A 400 -48.52 -23.57 -1.06
CA SER A 400 -49.10 -22.97 -2.26
C SER A 400 -48.78 -21.47 -2.45
N SER A 401 -48.15 -20.81 -1.47
CA SER A 401 -47.87 -19.37 -1.52
C SER A 401 -46.40 -19.09 -1.82
N SER A 402 -46.11 -18.48 -2.99
CA SER A 402 -44.76 -18.08 -3.39
C SER A 402 -44.19 -16.95 -2.52
N ASN A 403 -45.05 -16.08 -1.97
CA ASN A 403 -44.65 -14.89 -1.22
C ASN A 403 -45.22 -15.02 0.20
N SER A 404 -44.38 -15.36 1.19
CA SER A 404 -44.80 -15.33 2.61
C SER A 404 -44.43 -13.98 3.25
N PRO A 405 -45.29 -13.39 4.09
CA PRO A 405 -44.92 -12.20 4.87
C PRO A 405 -43.73 -12.48 5.79
N LEU A 406 -43.59 -13.71 6.29
CA LEU A 406 -42.49 -14.12 7.16
C LEU A 406 -41.16 -14.23 6.38
N SER A 407 -41.16 -14.78 5.16
CA SER A 407 -39.93 -14.83 4.34
C SER A 407 -39.46 -13.44 3.95
N THR A 408 -40.38 -12.56 3.54
CA THR A 408 -40.06 -11.16 3.21
C THR A 408 -39.53 -10.39 4.43
N PHE A 409 -40.09 -10.62 5.62
CA PHE A 409 -39.59 -10.02 6.86
C PHE A 409 -38.16 -10.49 7.20
N ILE A 410 -37.89 -11.80 7.14
CA ILE A 410 -36.57 -12.36 7.42
C ILE A 410 -35.55 -11.82 6.40
N ALA A 411 -35.89 -11.80 5.10
CA ALA A 411 -35.02 -11.28 4.06
C ALA A 411 -34.67 -9.79 4.28
N ALA A 412 -35.68 -8.95 4.55
CA ALA A 412 -35.47 -7.52 4.79
C ALA A 412 -34.63 -7.25 6.05
N GLU A 413 -34.86 -8.00 7.14
CA GLU A 413 -34.08 -7.85 8.38
C GLU A 413 -32.62 -8.29 8.21
N LEU A 414 -32.37 -9.39 7.49
CA LEU A 414 -31.02 -9.82 7.17
C LEU A 414 -30.28 -8.82 6.27
N GLN A 415 -30.96 -8.22 5.28
CA GLN A 415 -30.39 -7.13 4.49
C GLN A 415 -30.10 -5.88 5.33
N ARG A 416 -30.97 -5.55 6.29
CA ARG A 416 -30.75 -4.43 7.22
C ARG A 416 -29.54 -4.65 8.12
N LEU A 417 -29.31 -5.88 8.59
CA LEU A 417 -28.18 -6.24 9.45
C LEU A 417 -26.83 -6.23 8.71
N TYR A 418 -26.79 -6.68 7.46
CA TYR A 418 -25.56 -6.72 6.65
C TYR A 418 -25.40 -5.53 5.68
N GLY A 419 -26.27 -4.52 5.74
CA GLY A 419 -26.25 -3.37 4.82
C GLY A 419 -24.96 -2.54 4.88
N GLU A 420 -24.48 -2.22 6.08
CA GLU A 420 -23.21 -1.50 6.26
C GLU A 420 -22.00 -2.33 5.78
N GLU A 421 -22.03 -3.65 6.00
CA GLU A 421 -20.99 -4.56 5.53
C GLU A 421 -20.96 -4.65 4.00
N LYS A 422 -22.11 -4.92 3.37
CA LYS A 422 -22.26 -4.97 1.90
C LYS A 422 -21.78 -3.67 1.25
N ALA A 423 -22.17 -2.51 1.78
CA ALA A 423 -21.73 -1.21 1.29
C ALA A 423 -20.21 -0.99 1.47
N THR A 424 -19.65 -1.37 2.62
CA THR A 424 -18.20 -1.23 2.88
C THR A 424 -17.37 -2.14 1.98
N ILE A 425 -17.78 -3.39 1.77
CA ILE A 425 -17.07 -4.33 0.88
C ILE A 425 -17.22 -3.90 -0.60
N ALA A 426 -18.39 -3.40 -1.03
CA ALA A 426 -18.56 -2.85 -2.37
C ALA A 426 -17.62 -1.66 -2.62
N HIS A 427 -17.54 -0.70 -1.69
CA HIS A 427 -16.60 0.42 -1.76
C HIS A 427 -15.14 -0.04 -1.87
N ILE A 428 -14.71 -1.02 -1.06
CA ILE A 428 -13.34 -1.56 -1.10
C ILE A 428 -13.02 -2.24 -2.44
N LEU A 429 -13.96 -2.99 -3.02
CA LEU A 429 -13.73 -3.74 -4.27
C LEU A 429 -13.88 -2.89 -5.54
N SER A 430 -14.67 -1.81 -5.52
CA SER A 430 -14.77 -0.85 -6.62
C SER A 430 -13.62 0.17 -6.63
N GLY A 431 -12.92 0.32 -5.50
CA GLY A 431 -11.98 1.41 -5.27
C GLY A 431 -12.65 2.78 -5.33
N ASN A 432 -11.85 3.84 -5.48
CA ASN A 432 -12.36 5.21 -5.62
C ASN A 432 -13.15 5.44 -6.94
N THR A 433 -13.18 4.45 -7.84
CA THR A 433 -13.84 4.49 -9.14
C THR A 433 -15.30 3.99 -9.07
N ALA A 434 -16.18 4.89 -8.63
CA ALA A 434 -17.62 4.93 -8.98
C ALA A 434 -18.36 3.58 -9.13
N GLY A 435 -18.45 2.82 -8.04
CA GLY A 435 -19.39 1.68 -7.89
C GLY A 435 -20.62 2.02 -7.03
N LEU A 436 -21.03 3.29 -6.98
CA LEU A 436 -21.82 3.85 -5.87
C LEU A 436 -23.34 3.97 -6.15
N ASP A 437 -23.81 3.48 -7.30
CA ASP A 437 -25.16 3.77 -7.82
C ASP A 437 -26.33 3.24 -6.96
N SER A 438 -26.09 2.30 -6.04
CA SER A 438 -27.13 1.74 -5.15
C SER A 438 -26.92 1.95 -3.65
N THR A 439 -25.83 2.61 -3.21
CA THR A 439 -25.62 2.96 -1.80
C THR A 439 -26.04 4.40 -1.51
N SER A 440 -26.75 4.65 -0.40
CA SER A 440 -27.14 6.01 -0.03
C SER A 440 -25.89 6.89 0.23
N PRO A 441 -25.87 8.16 -0.23
CA PRO A 441 -24.66 8.99 -0.17
C PRO A 441 -24.20 9.28 1.26
N GLN A 442 -25.14 9.31 2.22
CA GLN A 442 -24.84 9.47 3.64
C GLN A 442 -24.08 8.26 4.21
N LEU A 443 -24.46 7.04 3.84
CA LEU A 443 -23.76 5.81 4.27
C LEU A 443 -22.36 5.75 3.66
N ALA A 444 -22.21 6.16 2.40
CA ALA A 444 -20.90 6.30 1.76
C ALA A 444 -20.01 7.30 2.50
N GLU A 445 -20.52 8.50 2.84
CA GLU A 445 -19.76 9.51 3.59
C GLU A 445 -19.34 9.01 4.99
N ASP A 446 -20.21 8.32 5.73
CA ASP A 446 -19.84 7.76 7.05
C ASP A 446 -18.84 6.60 6.95
N ILE A 447 -18.88 5.78 5.89
CA ILE A 447 -17.85 4.77 5.60
C ILE A 447 -16.51 5.45 5.31
N ASP A 448 -16.49 6.44 4.41
CA ASP A 448 -15.30 7.24 4.09
C ASP A 448 -14.71 7.89 5.35
N ARG A 449 -15.58 8.48 6.18
CA ARG A 449 -15.21 9.15 7.44
C ARG A 449 -14.69 8.16 8.48
N ARG A 450 -15.16 6.91 8.49
CA ARG A 450 -14.60 5.83 9.33
C ARG A 450 -13.22 5.42 8.82
N LEU A 451 -13.10 5.07 7.54
CA LEU A 451 -11.86 4.59 6.92
C LEU A 451 -10.72 5.62 7.04
N ARG A 452 -11.01 6.91 6.85
CA ARG A 452 -10.03 8.00 7.04
C ARG A 452 -9.59 8.19 8.51
N ARG A 453 -10.42 7.79 9.49
CA ARG A 453 -10.11 7.92 10.93
C ARG A 453 -9.39 6.71 11.51
N SER A 454 -9.66 5.51 10.97
CA SER A 454 -9.02 4.28 11.40
C SER A 454 -7.54 4.23 11.03
N MET A 455 -6.77 3.58 11.88
CA MET A 455 -5.39 3.17 11.63
C MET A 455 -5.34 2.25 10.39
N LYS A 456 -4.21 2.25 9.67
CA LYS A 456 -3.91 1.14 8.74
C LYS A 456 -3.88 -0.20 9.50
N TYR A 457 -4.10 -1.31 8.77
CA TYR A 457 -3.90 -2.63 9.35
C TYR A 457 -2.45 -2.80 9.81
N ALA A 458 -2.26 -3.43 10.96
CA ALA A 458 -0.99 -3.96 11.42
C ALA A 458 -1.24 -5.33 12.07
N GLU A 459 -0.28 -6.25 11.95
CA GLU A 459 -0.36 -7.53 12.65
C GLU A 459 -0.30 -7.32 14.16
N THR A 460 0.57 -6.44 14.64
CA THR A 460 0.70 -6.07 16.05
C THR A 460 0.43 -4.57 16.24
N TYR A 461 -0.38 -4.23 17.25
CA TYR A 461 -0.53 -2.86 17.76
C TYR A 461 0.03 -2.75 19.18
N HIS A 462 0.63 -1.62 19.51
CA HIS A 462 1.07 -1.32 20.87
C HIS A 462 0.09 -0.33 21.51
N LEU A 463 -0.44 -0.60 22.70
CA LEU A 463 -1.40 0.27 23.39
C LEU A 463 -0.72 0.94 24.59
N SER A 464 -0.52 2.25 24.53
CA SER A 464 0.12 3.02 25.61
C SER A 464 -0.92 3.76 26.44
N PHE A 465 -1.10 3.38 27.71
CA PHE A 465 -1.97 4.06 28.67
C PHE A 465 -1.16 5.02 29.56
N SER A 466 -1.45 6.31 29.45
CA SER A 466 -0.63 7.40 29.99
C SER A 466 -1.42 8.29 30.95
N LEU A 467 -1.10 8.27 32.25
CA LEU A 467 -1.66 9.18 33.27
C LEU A 467 -0.85 10.48 33.34
N PHE A 468 -1.44 11.59 32.90
CA PHE A 468 -0.79 12.91 32.83
C PHE A 468 -1.43 13.89 33.83
N THR A 469 -0.60 14.59 34.62
CA THR A 469 -1.04 15.65 35.57
C THR A 469 -0.05 16.82 35.56
N PRO A 470 -0.52 18.09 35.68
CA PRO A 470 0.36 19.26 35.77
C PRO A 470 1.08 19.40 37.13
N ARG A 471 0.73 18.59 38.14
CA ARG A 471 1.41 18.56 39.46
C ARG A 471 2.05 17.18 39.73
N SER A 472 2.34 16.92 41.00
CA SER A 472 2.77 15.62 41.54
C SER A 472 1.61 14.66 41.84
N GLU A 473 0.35 15.08 41.70
CA GLU A 473 -0.85 14.35 42.13
C GLU A 473 -1.91 14.32 41.01
N PRO A 474 -2.55 13.17 40.73
CA PRO A 474 -2.26 11.84 41.28
C PRO A 474 -0.88 11.30 40.88
N SER A 475 -0.27 10.49 41.74
CA SER A 475 1.04 9.86 41.52
C SER A 475 0.95 8.36 41.18
N SER A 476 -0.19 7.74 41.42
CA SER A 476 -0.44 6.31 41.19
C SER A 476 -1.91 6.03 40.83
N TRP A 477 -2.17 4.86 40.27
CA TRP A 477 -3.47 4.44 39.75
C TRP A 477 -3.55 2.91 39.63
N ASP A 478 -4.74 2.33 39.82
CA ASP A 478 -5.01 0.88 39.71
C ASP A 478 -5.10 0.39 38.26
N ILE A 479 -4.11 0.77 37.44
CA ILE A 479 -4.08 0.54 35.99
C ILE A 479 -4.16 -0.94 35.60
N GLU A 480 -3.47 -1.84 36.31
CA GLU A 480 -3.45 -3.26 35.98
C GLU A 480 -4.84 -3.91 36.16
N ALA A 481 -5.55 -3.54 37.23
CA ALA A 481 -6.90 -4.03 37.50
C ALA A 481 -7.91 -3.48 36.47
N ALA A 482 -7.85 -2.18 36.18
CA ALA A 482 -8.72 -1.55 35.17
C ALA A 482 -8.50 -2.10 33.75
N VAL A 483 -7.25 -2.37 33.36
CA VAL A 483 -6.94 -3.04 32.08
C VAL A 483 -7.47 -4.47 32.07
N LYS A 484 -7.30 -5.22 33.15
CA LYS A 484 -7.78 -6.61 33.28
C LYS A 484 -9.30 -6.74 33.19
N GLU A 485 -10.04 -5.76 33.70
CA GLU A 485 -11.51 -5.73 33.65
C GLU A 485 -12.05 -5.21 32.31
N TYR A 486 -11.65 -4.00 31.90
CA TYR A 486 -12.32 -3.28 30.80
C TYR A 486 -11.69 -3.44 29.42
N VAL A 487 -10.43 -3.88 29.34
CA VAL A 487 -9.64 -3.91 28.10
C VAL A 487 -9.27 -5.34 27.72
N THR A 488 -8.80 -6.17 28.65
CA THR A 488 -8.36 -7.54 28.37
C THR A 488 -9.42 -8.42 27.68
N PRO A 489 -10.72 -8.41 28.06
CA PRO A 489 -11.74 -9.16 27.34
C PRO A 489 -11.93 -8.70 25.89
N LEU A 490 -11.78 -7.39 25.63
CA LEU A 490 -11.82 -6.82 24.29
C LEU A 490 -10.58 -7.21 23.47
N LEU A 491 -9.38 -7.22 24.06
CA LEU A 491 -8.17 -7.68 23.38
C LEU A 491 -8.22 -9.19 23.07
N GLN A 492 -8.79 -10.00 23.96
CA GLN A 492 -9.03 -11.43 23.69
C GLN A 492 -9.98 -11.62 22.51
N ALA A 493 -11.09 -10.87 22.45
CA ALA A 493 -12.02 -10.90 21.31
C ALA A 493 -11.41 -10.36 20.00
N LEU A 494 -10.42 -9.46 20.09
CA LEU A 494 -9.68 -8.92 18.94
C LEU A 494 -8.47 -9.77 18.52
N SER A 495 -8.01 -10.73 19.34
CA SER A 495 -6.83 -11.56 19.05
C SER A 495 -6.89 -12.34 17.73
N PRO A 496 -8.07 -12.80 17.21
CA PRO A 496 -8.14 -13.39 15.87
C PRO A 496 -7.86 -12.40 14.74
N ILE A 497 -7.82 -11.09 15.01
CA ILE A 497 -7.67 -10.00 14.02
C ILE A 497 -6.26 -9.40 14.03
N SER A 498 -5.71 -9.12 15.21
CA SER A 498 -4.36 -8.56 15.42
C SER A 498 -3.86 -8.91 16.82
N ASN A 499 -2.54 -8.93 17.00
CA ASN A 499 -1.88 -9.01 18.30
C ASN A 499 -1.83 -7.62 18.98
N PHE A 500 -1.79 -7.60 20.31
CA PHE A 500 -1.72 -6.38 21.10
C PHE A 500 -0.70 -6.50 22.23
N THR A 501 0.11 -5.46 22.45
CA THR A 501 0.85 -5.26 23.70
C THR A 501 0.24 -4.09 24.48
N VAL A 502 0.44 -4.05 25.79
CA VAL A 502 -0.03 -2.96 26.65
C VAL A 502 1.14 -2.40 27.44
N ASP A 503 1.46 -1.14 27.16
CA ASP A 503 2.45 -0.33 27.86
C ASP A 503 1.72 0.66 28.79
N THR A 504 2.33 1.04 29.91
CA THR A 504 1.76 2.03 30.83
C THR A 504 2.79 3.09 31.23
N GLN A 505 2.33 4.33 31.44
CA GLN A 505 3.16 5.47 31.78
C GLN A 505 2.45 6.41 32.75
N VAL A 506 3.21 7.04 33.66
CA VAL A 506 2.75 8.16 34.50
C VAL A 506 3.68 9.34 34.25
N GLN A 507 3.14 10.50 33.88
CA GLN A 507 3.88 11.72 33.63
C GLN A 507 3.39 12.83 34.56
N LEU A 508 4.21 13.12 35.57
CA LEU A 508 4.03 14.27 36.45
C LEU A 508 4.54 15.55 35.78
N TYR A 509 3.97 16.69 36.19
CA TYR A 509 4.28 18.02 35.64
C TYR A 509 4.05 18.16 34.12
N ALA A 510 3.05 17.44 33.59
CA ALA A 510 2.53 17.56 32.24
C ALA A 510 1.67 18.82 32.08
N ASN A 511 2.33 19.98 32.01
CA ASN A 511 1.65 21.25 31.72
C ASN A 511 1.18 21.34 30.25
N PHE A 512 0.24 22.25 30.00
CA PHE A 512 -0.14 22.68 28.64
C PHE A 512 1.06 23.28 27.90
N ALA A 513 1.13 23.01 26.59
CA ALA A 513 2.10 23.63 25.70
C ALA A 513 2.01 25.17 25.75
N PRO A 514 3.12 25.92 25.63
CA PRO A 514 3.09 27.39 25.56
C PRO A 514 2.39 27.91 24.29
N THR A 515 2.27 27.06 23.26
CA THR A 515 1.59 27.32 21.99
C THR A 515 0.12 26.86 21.95
N ALA A 516 -0.34 26.08 22.94
CA ALA A 516 -1.73 25.61 22.99
C ALA A 516 -2.66 26.70 23.59
N PRO A 517 -3.92 26.77 23.13
CA PRO A 517 -4.91 27.64 23.78
C PRO A 517 -5.14 27.17 25.22
N LYS A 518 -4.95 28.09 26.17
CA LYS A 518 -5.16 27.82 27.61
C LYS A 518 -6.66 27.65 27.89
N PRO A 519 -7.05 26.89 28.94
CA PRO A 519 -8.44 26.79 29.35
C PRO A 519 -9.07 28.16 29.62
N GLU A 520 -10.29 28.37 29.14
CA GLU A 520 -11.10 29.56 29.41
C GLU A 520 -12.19 29.21 30.44
N TYR A 521 -12.22 29.91 31.58
CA TYR A 521 -13.29 29.73 32.55
C TYR A 521 -14.60 30.29 32.00
N ASP A 522 -15.67 29.49 32.03
CA ASP A 522 -17.00 29.92 31.60
C ASP A 522 -17.92 30.08 32.81
N GLU A 523 -18.30 31.33 33.11
CA GLU A 523 -19.17 31.68 34.24
C GLU A 523 -20.57 31.04 34.13
N SER A 524 -21.04 30.71 32.91
CA SER A 524 -22.36 30.12 32.71
C SER A 524 -22.42 28.63 33.08
N GLU A 525 -21.28 27.93 33.01
CA GLU A 525 -21.17 26.49 33.28
C GLU A 525 -20.37 26.17 34.55
N ALA A 526 -19.86 27.20 35.24
CA ALA A 526 -19.00 27.11 36.43
C ALA A 526 -17.80 26.16 36.26
N ALA A 527 -17.26 26.10 35.04
CA ALA A 527 -16.25 25.13 34.62
C ALA A 527 -15.20 25.76 33.71
N TRP A 528 -14.02 25.15 33.67
CA TRP A 528 -12.98 25.50 32.70
C TRP A 528 -13.24 24.79 31.38
N THR A 529 -13.10 25.52 30.28
CA THR A 529 -13.50 25.05 28.95
C THR A 529 -12.33 25.02 27.97
N LEU A 530 -12.25 23.95 27.18
CA LEU A 530 -11.38 23.83 26.01
C LEU A 530 -12.20 23.96 24.72
N LYS A 531 -11.72 24.76 23.76
CA LYS A 531 -12.33 24.91 22.43
C LYS A 531 -11.93 23.75 21.53
N LYS A 532 -12.87 23.23 20.74
CA LYS A 532 -12.69 22.11 19.79
C LYS A 532 -11.50 22.29 18.85
N GLU A 533 -11.25 23.52 18.40
CA GLU A 533 -10.14 23.91 17.52
C GLU A 533 -8.76 23.64 18.14
N GLY A 534 -8.66 23.67 19.47
CA GLY A 534 -7.42 23.42 20.21
C GLY A 534 -7.16 21.97 20.60
N LEU A 535 -8.10 21.03 20.37
CA LEU A 535 -8.03 19.67 20.92
C LEU A 535 -6.94 18.78 20.28
N SER A 536 -6.49 19.11 19.07
CA SER A 536 -5.30 18.52 18.47
C SER A 536 -4.02 19.12 19.07
N ALA A 537 -3.98 20.45 19.23
CA ALA A 537 -2.85 21.18 19.82
C ALA A 537 -2.65 20.92 21.32
N PHE A 538 -3.66 20.42 22.02
CA PHE A 538 -3.55 19.91 23.39
C PHE A 538 -2.52 18.76 23.50
N VAL A 539 -2.43 17.90 22.48
CA VAL A 539 -1.54 16.74 22.49
C VAL A 539 -0.13 17.14 22.05
N ASN A 540 0.67 17.65 22.99
CA ASN A 540 2.04 18.08 22.69
C ASN A 540 3.03 16.89 22.68
N ALA A 541 3.04 16.14 21.57
CA ALA A 541 3.95 15.02 21.35
C ALA A 541 5.45 15.40 21.28
N ALA A 542 5.81 16.69 21.31
CA ALA A 542 7.20 17.15 21.35
C ALA A 542 7.70 17.38 22.79
N GLU A 543 6.90 18.02 23.64
CA GLU A 543 7.24 18.26 25.06
C GLU A 543 6.91 17.06 25.96
N TRP A 544 5.84 16.32 25.66
CA TRP A 544 5.47 15.12 26.41
C TRP A 544 6.30 13.92 25.92
N PRO A 545 7.13 13.29 26.76
CA PRO A 545 7.94 12.15 26.36
C PRO A 545 7.09 10.87 26.35
N LEU A 546 6.21 10.75 25.37
CA LEU A 546 5.49 9.51 25.06
C LEU A 546 6.51 8.40 24.82
N ASN A 547 6.41 7.30 25.57
CA ASN A 547 7.28 6.14 25.34
C ASN A 547 7.00 5.55 23.94
N PRO A 548 8.00 5.51 23.02
CA PRO A 548 7.85 4.76 21.79
C PRO A 548 7.93 3.26 22.12
N SER A 549 6.87 2.50 21.83
CA SER A 549 6.82 1.07 22.09
C SER A 549 7.92 0.33 21.32
N ILE A 550 8.60 -0.60 21.99
CA ILE A 550 9.78 -1.29 21.42
C ILE A 550 9.29 -2.51 20.63
N GLY A 551 8.98 -2.33 19.35
CA GLY A 551 8.52 -3.41 18.49
C GLY A 551 8.22 -3.01 17.05
N ASN A 552 7.72 -3.97 16.27
CA ASN A 552 7.20 -3.75 14.92
C ASN A 552 5.67 -3.53 15.01
N GLY A 553 5.23 -2.28 14.92
CA GLY A 553 3.81 -1.93 14.90
C GLY A 553 3.58 -0.46 15.26
N PRO A 554 2.41 0.11 14.91
CA PRO A 554 2.07 1.47 15.31
C PRO A 554 1.54 1.48 16.77
N THR A 555 1.94 2.51 17.52
CA THR A 555 1.45 2.75 18.90
C THR A 555 0.15 3.56 18.89
N ILE A 556 -0.87 3.08 19.60
CA ILE A 556 -2.11 3.80 19.90
C ILE A 556 -1.97 4.37 21.31
N ASN A 557 -2.20 5.67 21.47
CA ASN A 557 -1.97 6.39 22.72
C ASN A 557 -3.31 6.72 23.41
N PHE A 558 -3.46 6.33 24.67
CA PHE A 558 -4.62 6.66 25.51
C PHE A 558 -4.17 7.51 26.70
N ILE A 559 -4.38 8.83 26.61
CA ILE A 559 -4.02 9.77 27.68
C ILE A 559 -5.20 9.96 28.63
N LEU A 560 -4.98 9.65 29.90
CA LEU A 560 -5.83 10.06 31.00
C LEU A 560 -5.23 11.34 31.61
N TYR A 561 -5.85 12.48 31.33
CA TYR A 561 -5.40 13.77 31.87
C TYR A 561 -6.23 14.17 33.08
N VAL A 562 -5.55 14.50 34.18
CA VAL A 562 -6.17 15.06 35.39
C VAL A 562 -5.77 16.53 35.51
N PRO A 563 -6.72 17.48 35.54
CA PRO A 563 -6.40 18.90 35.58
C PRO A 563 -5.86 19.35 36.95
N ASP A 564 -5.28 20.56 36.97
CA ASP A 564 -4.92 21.24 38.21
C ASP A 564 -6.18 21.49 39.08
N PRO A 565 -6.12 21.40 40.42
CA PRO A 565 -7.24 21.71 41.30
C PRO A 565 -7.85 23.11 41.12
N SER A 566 -7.09 24.08 40.63
CA SER A 566 -7.58 25.43 40.27
C SER A 566 -8.31 25.48 38.91
N GLN A 567 -8.09 24.48 38.05
CA GLN A 567 -8.67 24.33 36.71
C GLN A 567 -9.68 23.18 36.60
N SER A 568 -10.18 22.69 37.74
CA SER A 568 -11.17 21.63 37.84
C SER A 568 -12.55 22.20 38.22
N PRO A 569 -13.66 21.78 37.57
CA PRO A 569 -13.72 20.79 36.48
C PRO A 569 -13.32 21.38 35.12
N LEU A 570 -12.66 20.56 34.29
CA LEU A 570 -12.27 20.86 32.90
C LEU A 570 -13.12 20.04 31.91
N ILE A 571 -13.72 20.71 30.92
CA ILE A 571 -14.60 20.12 29.89
C ILE A 571 -14.35 20.70 28.49
N VAL A 572 -14.80 19.99 27.43
CA VAL A 572 -14.84 20.54 26.06
C VAL A 572 -16.09 21.43 25.88
N LYS A 573 -15.91 22.66 25.39
CA LYS A 573 -16.93 23.73 25.44
C LYS A 573 -18.21 23.40 24.67
N GLU A 574 -18.08 22.87 23.46
CA GLU A 574 -19.19 22.79 22.50
C GLU A 574 -20.20 21.68 22.85
N ASN A 575 -19.71 20.58 23.43
CA ASN A 575 -20.48 19.35 23.68
C ASN A 575 -20.49 18.93 25.16
N ARG A 576 -19.86 19.69 26.07
CA ARG A 576 -19.55 19.31 27.46
C ARG A 576 -18.82 17.96 27.60
N ALA A 577 -18.13 17.53 26.54
CA ALA A 577 -17.50 16.21 26.49
C ALA A 577 -16.27 16.15 27.40
N SER A 578 -16.12 15.04 28.13
CA SER A 578 -14.91 14.73 28.90
C SER A 578 -13.86 13.95 28.10
N SER A 579 -14.05 13.74 26.79
CA SER A 579 -13.09 13.00 25.97
C SER A 579 -13.16 13.37 24.49
N TRP A 580 -12.07 13.09 23.77
CA TRP A 580 -12.02 13.13 22.32
C TRP A 580 -11.01 12.11 21.78
N MET A 581 -10.99 11.96 20.46
CA MET A 581 -10.11 11.06 19.72
C MET A 581 -9.31 11.87 18.72
N VAL A 582 -8.02 11.54 18.58
CA VAL A 582 -7.17 12.03 17.50
C VAL A 582 -7.08 10.93 16.45
N PRO A 583 -7.60 11.16 15.22
CA PRO A 583 -7.56 10.17 14.14
C PRO A 583 -6.16 9.60 13.91
N GLN A 584 -6.07 8.28 13.64
CA GLN A 584 -4.81 7.58 13.38
C GLN A 584 -3.72 7.73 14.47
N TRP A 585 -4.09 8.10 15.71
CA TRP A 585 -3.13 8.31 16.81
C TRP A 585 -3.59 7.74 18.16
N GLY A 586 -4.86 7.96 18.54
CA GLY A 586 -5.30 7.62 19.90
C GLY A 586 -6.46 8.46 20.44
N GLY A 587 -6.52 8.55 21.76
CA GLY A 587 -7.60 9.18 22.51
C GLY A 587 -7.15 9.89 23.78
N VAL A 588 -7.95 10.87 24.20
CA VAL A 588 -7.72 11.65 25.42
C VAL A 588 -9.00 11.67 26.25
N PHE A 589 -8.87 11.44 27.56
CA PHE A 589 -9.94 11.53 28.55
C PHE A 589 -9.56 12.51 29.67
N LEU A 590 -10.45 13.44 29.99
CA LEU A 590 -10.37 14.39 31.08
C LEU A 590 -11.04 13.79 32.32
N LEU A 591 -10.26 13.31 33.27
CA LEU A 591 -10.79 12.83 34.55
C LEU A 591 -10.78 13.98 35.56
N ASN A 592 -11.98 14.34 36.04
CA ASN A 592 -12.19 15.35 37.08
C ASN A 592 -12.48 14.64 38.41
N PRO A 593 -11.45 14.27 39.21
CA PRO A 593 -11.65 13.57 40.48
C PRO A 593 -12.29 14.49 41.54
N PRO A 594 -12.95 13.93 42.57
CA PRO A 594 -13.42 14.71 43.72
C PRO A 594 -12.23 15.32 44.46
N LEU A 595 -12.20 16.65 44.54
CA LEU A 595 -11.12 17.40 45.19
C LEU A 595 -11.13 17.17 46.71
N SER A 596 -9.97 16.82 47.25
CA SER A 596 -9.78 16.64 48.70
C SER A 596 -9.38 17.97 49.34
N ASN A 597 -10.14 18.40 50.35
CA ASN A 597 -9.77 19.55 51.17
C ASN A 597 -8.63 19.15 52.11
N THR A 598 -7.47 19.79 51.99
CA THR A 598 -6.40 19.66 52.99
C THR A 598 -6.76 20.46 54.26
N GLU A 599 -6.12 20.14 55.40
CA GLU A 599 -6.34 20.86 56.67
C GLU A 599 -5.97 22.35 56.61
N GLN A 600 -5.26 22.79 55.56
CA GLN A 600 -4.86 24.17 55.32
C GLN A 600 -5.83 24.94 54.39
N GLY A 601 -6.89 24.30 53.91
CA GLY A 601 -7.92 24.91 53.05
C GLY A 601 -7.63 24.82 51.55
N ASP A 602 -6.42 24.42 51.16
CA ASP A 602 -6.09 24.16 49.75
C ASP A 602 -6.79 22.89 49.26
N ARG A 603 -7.36 22.97 48.05
CA ARG A 603 -7.96 21.85 47.33
C ARG A 603 -6.86 21.06 46.61
N SER A 604 -6.83 19.75 46.83
CA SER A 604 -5.87 18.80 46.27
C SER A 604 -6.58 17.77 45.39
N ASN A 605 -5.84 17.20 44.43
CA ASN A 605 -6.27 15.99 43.74
C ASN A 605 -5.99 14.78 44.67
N PRO A 606 -6.75 13.68 44.60
CA PRO A 606 -6.37 12.46 45.30
C PRO A 606 -4.98 11.99 44.83
N SER A 607 -4.14 11.56 45.76
CA SER A 607 -2.77 11.10 45.47
C SER A 607 -2.73 9.78 44.68
N HIS A 608 -3.83 9.03 44.69
CA HIS A 608 -4.01 7.74 44.05
C HIS A 608 -5.41 7.64 43.41
N LEU A 609 -5.51 7.05 42.21
CA LEU A 609 -6.78 6.79 41.51
C LEU A 609 -7.19 5.32 41.61
N SER A 610 -8.29 5.03 42.32
CA SER A 610 -8.83 3.68 42.44
C SER A 610 -9.50 3.18 41.16
N GLN A 611 -9.57 1.86 41.00
CA GLN A 611 -10.22 1.16 39.87
C GLN A 611 -11.60 1.74 39.49
N ASP A 612 -12.49 1.98 40.46
CA ASP A 612 -13.83 2.54 40.23
C ASP A 612 -13.80 3.92 39.54
N SER A 613 -12.79 4.75 39.86
CA SER A 613 -12.62 6.08 39.26
C SER A 613 -12.13 6.04 37.81
N LEU A 614 -11.53 4.92 37.40
CA LEU A 614 -10.99 4.70 36.06
C LEU A 614 -12.05 4.13 35.10
N GLY A 615 -13.07 3.40 35.58
CA GLY A 615 -14.08 2.73 34.76
C GLY A 615 -14.66 3.57 33.60
N PRO A 616 -15.13 4.81 33.82
CA PRO A 616 -15.66 5.67 32.75
C PRO A 616 -14.62 6.01 31.66
N ALA A 617 -13.35 6.18 32.04
CA ALA A 617 -12.27 6.43 31.10
C ALA A 617 -11.93 5.17 30.29
N PHE A 618 -11.83 4.01 30.93
CA PHE A 618 -11.47 2.76 30.25
C PHE A 618 -12.59 2.23 29.34
N MET A 619 -13.86 2.36 29.72
CA MET A 619 -14.98 2.12 28.81
C MET A 619 -14.95 3.05 27.58
N THR A 620 -14.57 4.31 27.78
CA THR A 620 -14.39 5.26 26.67
C THR A 620 -13.20 4.87 25.78
N PHE A 621 -12.06 4.49 26.35
CA PHE A 621 -10.90 4.02 25.59
C PHE A 621 -11.21 2.73 24.80
N SER A 622 -11.97 1.78 25.35
CA SER A 622 -12.44 0.59 24.63
C SER A 622 -13.33 0.92 23.42
N HIS A 623 -14.22 1.91 23.54
CA HIS A 623 -15.02 2.42 22.40
C HIS A 623 -14.15 3.15 21.36
N GLN A 624 -13.16 3.92 21.81
CA GLN A 624 -12.22 4.62 20.93
C GLN A 624 -11.29 3.64 20.20
N LEU A 625 -10.82 2.57 20.86
CA LEU A 625 -10.01 1.51 20.27
C LEU A 625 -10.73 0.80 19.12
N LEU A 626 -11.98 0.39 19.33
CA LEU A 626 -12.83 -0.19 18.28
C LEU A 626 -12.94 0.73 17.06
N THR A 627 -13.13 2.03 17.30
CA THR A 627 -13.25 3.03 16.22
C THR A 627 -11.92 3.26 15.49
N LEU A 628 -10.79 3.32 16.21
CA LEU A 628 -9.44 3.44 15.64
C LEU A 628 -9.01 2.19 14.87
N LEU A 629 -9.51 1.01 15.25
CA LEU A 629 -9.34 -0.24 14.50
C LEU A 629 -10.31 -0.36 13.30
N GLY A 630 -11.20 0.62 13.10
CA GLY A 630 -12.09 0.72 11.95
C GLY A 630 -13.32 -0.19 11.98
N THR A 631 -13.68 -0.75 13.14
CA THR A 631 -14.86 -1.63 13.25
C THR A 631 -16.13 -0.86 12.88
N PRO A 632 -17.11 -1.49 12.21
CA PRO A 632 -18.37 -0.83 11.82
C PRO A 632 -19.16 -0.34 13.03
N SER A 633 -20.12 0.58 12.81
CA SER A 633 -21.00 1.07 13.88
C SER A 633 -22.22 0.18 14.09
N THR A 634 -22.67 -0.54 13.07
CA THR A 634 -23.79 -1.48 13.11
C THR A 634 -23.37 -2.90 12.70
N PRO A 635 -24.10 -3.95 13.12
CA PRO A 635 -25.16 -3.95 14.13
C PRO A 635 -24.59 -3.78 15.56
N ALA A 636 -25.46 -3.59 16.57
CA ALA A 636 -25.01 -3.29 17.93
C ALA A 636 -24.11 -4.38 18.55
N SER A 637 -24.44 -5.65 18.30
CA SER A 637 -23.74 -6.84 18.81
C SER A 637 -22.25 -6.84 18.45
N LEU A 638 -21.37 -6.90 19.46
CA LEU A 638 -19.92 -6.86 19.22
C LEU A 638 -19.41 -8.04 18.36
N PRO A 639 -19.85 -9.31 18.56
CA PRO A 639 -19.34 -10.44 17.77
C PRO A 639 -19.56 -10.30 16.26
N LEU A 640 -20.74 -9.83 15.82
CA LEU A 640 -20.99 -9.60 14.38
C LEU A 640 -20.07 -8.51 13.83
N ARG A 641 -19.88 -7.39 14.55
CA ARG A 641 -18.97 -6.32 14.13
C ARG A 641 -17.52 -6.78 14.02
N LEU A 642 -17.08 -7.69 14.89
CA LEU A 642 -15.76 -8.32 14.81
C LEU A 642 -15.65 -9.26 13.61
N GLN A 643 -16.66 -10.09 13.33
CA GLN A 643 -16.69 -10.90 12.10
C GLN A 643 -16.68 -10.04 10.82
N THR A 644 -17.48 -8.98 10.76
CA THR A 644 -17.46 -8.01 9.66
C THR A 644 -16.07 -7.39 9.51
N SER A 645 -15.39 -7.08 10.62
CA SER A 645 -14.02 -6.55 10.61
C SER A 645 -12.99 -7.58 10.10
N ILE A 646 -13.18 -8.88 10.36
CA ILE A 646 -12.36 -9.96 9.76
C ILE A 646 -12.52 -9.95 8.23
N ARG A 647 -13.76 -9.94 7.73
CA ARG A 647 -14.09 -9.99 6.31
C ARG A 647 -13.58 -8.76 5.55
N ILE A 648 -13.77 -7.57 6.12
CA ILE A 648 -13.21 -6.30 5.62
C ILE A 648 -11.68 -6.38 5.55
N ARG A 649 -11.00 -6.75 6.65
CA ARG A 649 -9.53 -6.79 6.69
C ARG A 649 -8.94 -7.81 5.73
N ALA A 650 -9.58 -8.96 5.54
CA ALA A 650 -9.17 -9.96 4.55
C ALA A 650 -9.27 -9.41 3.11
N ALA A 651 -10.34 -8.68 2.79
CA ALA A 651 -10.51 -8.02 1.50
C ALA A 651 -9.44 -6.95 1.25
N THR A 652 -9.21 -6.06 2.23
CA THR A 652 -8.22 -4.97 2.12
C THR A 652 -6.80 -5.50 1.97
N LEU A 653 -6.40 -6.51 2.76
CA LEU A 653 -5.05 -7.08 2.70
C LEU A 653 -4.81 -7.85 1.39
N LEU A 654 -5.78 -8.61 0.89
CA LEU A 654 -5.68 -9.30 -0.41
C LEU A 654 -5.49 -8.28 -1.55
N LEU A 655 -6.24 -7.18 -1.54
CA LEU A 655 -6.13 -6.13 -2.56
C LEU A 655 -4.82 -5.34 -2.45
N SER A 656 -4.36 -5.04 -1.23
CA SER A 656 -3.10 -4.35 -0.96
C SER A 656 -1.89 -5.18 -1.41
N ALA A 657 -1.83 -6.46 -1.05
CA ALA A 657 -0.76 -7.36 -1.45
C ALA A 657 -0.72 -7.56 -2.98
N SER A 658 -1.89 -7.69 -3.62
CA SER A 658 -2.00 -7.77 -5.08
C SER A 658 -1.51 -6.48 -5.77
N SER A 659 -1.88 -5.31 -5.25
CA SER A 659 -1.41 -4.00 -5.74
C SER A 659 0.10 -3.81 -5.55
N THR A 660 0.65 -4.29 -4.43
CA THR A 660 2.10 -4.30 -4.15
C THR A 660 2.84 -5.22 -5.12
N MET A 661 2.31 -6.40 -5.44
CA MET A 661 2.86 -7.28 -6.49
C MET A 661 2.84 -6.63 -7.87
N GLY A 662 1.73 -6.02 -8.30
CA GLY A 662 1.67 -5.28 -9.57
C GLY A 662 2.61 -4.06 -9.61
N SER A 663 2.90 -3.46 -8.46
CA SER A 663 3.84 -2.35 -8.34
C SER A 663 5.30 -2.82 -8.38
N LEU A 664 5.62 -3.97 -7.76
CA LEU A 664 6.92 -4.63 -7.87
C LEU A 664 7.18 -5.09 -9.31
N ALA A 665 6.19 -5.68 -9.98
CA ALA A 665 6.26 -6.07 -11.39
C ALA A 665 6.72 -4.89 -12.27
N ARG A 666 5.93 -3.80 -12.27
CA ARG A 666 6.21 -2.58 -13.03
C ARG A 666 7.55 -1.93 -12.67
N LEU A 667 7.97 -1.99 -11.40
CA LEU A 667 9.30 -1.53 -10.98
C LEU A 667 10.43 -2.37 -11.63
N THR A 668 10.28 -3.70 -11.62
CA THR A 668 11.31 -4.60 -12.18
C THR A 668 11.37 -4.58 -13.71
N GLU A 669 10.28 -4.26 -14.40
CA GLU A 669 10.26 -4.04 -15.85
C GLU A 669 10.89 -2.69 -16.24
N SER A 670 10.51 -1.61 -15.56
CA SER A 670 10.99 -0.25 -15.87
C SER A 670 12.47 -0.03 -15.53
N LEU A 671 13.03 -0.78 -14.57
CA LEU A 671 14.42 -0.68 -14.13
C LEU A 671 15.16 -2.02 -14.28
N PRO A 672 15.52 -2.44 -15.51
CA PRO A 672 16.13 -3.75 -15.78
C PRO A 672 17.53 -3.95 -15.17
N SER A 673 18.18 -2.87 -14.72
CA SER A 673 19.48 -2.87 -14.03
C SER A 673 19.41 -3.16 -12.53
N ILE A 674 18.21 -3.22 -11.92
CA ILE A 674 18.07 -3.54 -10.49
C ILE A 674 18.40 -5.02 -10.22
N PRO A 675 19.20 -5.32 -9.17
CA PRO A 675 19.39 -6.70 -8.72
C PRO A 675 18.09 -7.24 -8.15
N ILE A 676 17.75 -8.49 -8.47
CA ILE A 676 16.63 -9.20 -7.83
C ILE A 676 17.22 -10.41 -7.08
N PRO A 677 17.36 -10.33 -5.75
CA PRO A 677 17.82 -11.42 -4.90
C PRO A 677 16.93 -12.66 -4.96
N ALA A 678 17.49 -13.81 -4.56
CA ALA A 678 16.71 -15.04 -4.37
C ALA A 678 15.71 -14.94 -3.21
N THR A 679 15.95 -14.08 -2.20
CA THR A 679 14.99 -13.77 -1.13
C THR A 679 13.72 -13.17 -1.70
N VAL A 680 13.81 -12.12 -2.52
CA VAL A 680 12.68 -11.47 -3.20
C VAL A 680 11.88 -12.47 -4.04
N ALA A 681 12.54 -13.33 -4.82
CA ALA A 681 11.85 -14.36 -5.60
C ALA A 681 11.12 -15.39 -4.72
N THR A 682 11.68 -15.74 -3.56
CA THR A 682 11.02 -16.60 -2.57
C THR A 682 9.80 -15.90 -1.98
N SER A 683 9.95 -14.66 -1.49
CA SER A 683 8.87 -13.85 -0.92
C SER A 683 7.71 -13.64 -1.90
N VAL A 684 8.00 -13.32 -3.17
CA VAL A 684 6.99 -13.24 -4.24
C VAL A 684 6.25 -14.57 -4.42
N SER A 685 6.96 -15.70 -4.47
CA SER A 685 6.32 -17.02 -4.60
C SER A 685 5.42 -17.38 -3.41
N THR A 686 5.84 -17.02 -2.18
CA THR A 686 5.00 -17.20 -0.99
C THR A 686 3.79 -16.26 -1.01
N THR A 687 3.96 -14.99 -1.37
CA THR A 687 2.85 -14.03 -1.52
C THR A 687 1.81 -14.54 -2.52
N LEU A 688 2.21 -15.00 -3.70
CA LEU A 688 1.27 -15.54 -4.71
C LEU A 688 0.54 -16.79 -4.20
N SER A 689 1.23 -17.71 -3.52
CA SER A 689 0.59 -18.90 -2.94
C SER A 689 -0.42 -18.56 -1.83
N HIS A 690 -0.13 -17.56 -0.98
CA HIS A 690 -1.03 -17.13 0.08
C HIS A 690 -2.16 -16.23 -0.42
N LEU A 691 -1.97 -15.46 -1.50
CA LEU A 691 -3.03 -14.79 -2.24
C LEU A 691 -4.02 -15.82 -2.82
N ALA A 692 -3.51 -16.88 -3.46
CA ALA A 692 -4.33 -17.98 -3.98
C ALA A 692 -5.12 -18.70 -2.88
N ALA A 693 -4.46 -19.05 -1.76
CA ALA A 693 -5.11 -19.66 -0.60
C ALA A 693 -6.17 -18.73 0.03
N SER A 694 -5.86 -17.45 0.21
CA SER A 694 -6.82 -16.46 0.72
C SER A 694 -8.03 -16.33 -0.21
N CYS A 695 -7.83 -16.35 -1.53
CA CYS A 695 -8.92 -16.28 -2.50
C CYS A 695 -9.84 -17.51 -2.44
N ALA A 696 -9.26 -18.71 -2.26
CA ALA A 696 -10.02 -19.93 -2.05
C ALA A 696 -10.82 -19.87 -0.75
N HIS A 697 -10.18 -19.53 0.37
CA HIS A 697 -10.83 -19.45 1.68
C HIS A 697 -11.96 -18.42 1.75
N LEU A 698 -11.86 -17.27 1.05
CA LEU A 698 -12.98 -16.34 0.91
C LEU A 698 -14.17 -17.01 0.20
N ARG A 699 -13.93 -17.67 -0.95
CA ARG A 699 -14.97 -18.36 -1.74
C ARG A 699 -15.61 -19.54 -0.99
N GLU A 700 -14.90 -20.14 -0.05
CA GLU A 700 -15.38 -21.22 0.83
C GLU A 700 -16.14 -20.70 2.06
N GLY A 701 -16.08 -19.40 2.38
CA GLY A 701 -16.63 -18.84 3.62
C GLY A 701 -15.75 -19.11 4.86
N ARG A 702 -14.46 -19.43 4.68
CA ARG A 702 -13.46 -19.63 5.75
C ARG A 702 -12.70 -18.34 6.01
N PHE A 703 -13.41 -17.31 6.51
CA PHE A 703 -12.92 -15.94 6.64
C PHE A 703 -11.75 -15.81 7.63
N GLY A 704 -11.71 -16.62 8.69
CA GLY A 704 -10.56 -16.68 9.59
C GLY A 704 -9.26 -17.12 8.89
N ALA A 705 -9.33 -18.22 8.13
CA ALA A 705 -8.20 -18.76 7.36
C ALA A 705 -7.80 -17.85 6.19
N ALA A 706 -8.77 -17.19 5.55
CA ALA A 706 -8.52 -16.15 4.55
C ALA A 706 -7.72 -14.99 5.15
N LEU A 707 -8.15 -14.42 6.29
CA LEU A 707 -7.45 -13.32 6.94
C LEU A 707 -6.03 -13.70 7.38
N ALA A 708 -5.82 -14.93 7.85
CA ALA A 708 -4.49 -15.43 8.19
C ALA A 708 -3.57 -15.49 6.96
N SER A 709 -4.07 -16.04 5.84
CA SER A 709 -3.31 -16.10 4.58
C SER A 709 -3.03 -14.72 3.99
N ALA A 710 -4.00 -13.81 4.02
CA ALA A 710 -3.84 -12.45 3.53
C ALA A 710 -2.77 -11.64 4.28
N ARG A 711 -2.57 -11.87 5.59
CA ARG A 711 -1.46 -11.27 6.36
C ARG A 711 -0.11 -11.73 5.84
N VAL A 712 0.09 -13.05 5.70
CA VAL A 712 1.37 -13.60 5.21
C VAL A 712 1.67 -13.09 3.80
N ALA A 713 0.65 -13.00 2.95
CA ALA A 713 0.76 -12.42 1.62
C ALA A 713 1.23 -10.95 1.65
N GLU A 714 0.60 -10.09 2.46
CA GLU A 714 0.97 -8.67 2.62
C GLU A 714 2.37 -8.51 3.22
N THR A 715 2.70 -9.26 4.28
CA THR A 715 4.00 -9.15 4.97
C THR A 715 5.16 -9.54 4.05
N GLU A 716 5.04 -10.63 3.29
CA GLU A 716 6.05 -11.00 2.30
C GLU A 716 6.01 -10.08 1.06
N ALA A 717 4.87 -9.47 0.73
CA ALA A 717 4.77 -8.49 -0.35
C ALA A 717 5.56 -7.21 -0.01
N GLU A 718 5.27 -6.58 1.13
CA GLU A 718 6.02 -5.40 1.60
C GLU A 718 7.51 -5.73 1.77
N ARG A 719 7.84 -6.87 2.37
CA ARG A 719 9.24 -7.34 2.51
C ARG A 719 9.96 -7.46 1.17
N SER A 720 9.31 -8.02 0.15
CA SER A 720 9.88 -8.16 -1.20
C SER A 720 10.06 -6.82 -1.91
N PHE A 721 9.15 -5.86 -1.69
CA PHE A 721 9.16 -4.53 -2.30
C PHE A 721 10.19 -3.58 -1.63
N PHE A 722 10.36 -3.67 -0.31
CA PHE A 722 11.30 -2.86 0.46
C PHE A 722 12.65 -3.55 0.75
N GLU A 723 12.98 -4.66 0.06
CA GLU A 723 14.23 -5.39 0.24
C GLU A 723 15.45 -4.49 0.00
N LYS A 724 16.25 -4.29 1.06
CA LYS A 724 17.31 -3.26 1.13
C LYS A 724 18.34 -3.33 0.00
N SER A 725 18.62 -4.53 -0.52
CA SER A 725 19.56 -4.74 -1.63
C SER A 725 19.05 -4.29 -3.00
N MET A 726 17.73 -4.19 -3.21
CA MET A 726 17.18 -3.65 -4.47
C MET A 726 17.42 -2.14 -4.56
N VAL A 727 17.15 -1.42 -3.47
CA VAL A 727 17.33 0.04 -3.39
C VAL A 727 18.81 0.44 -3.35
N GLY A 728 19.66 -0.33 -2.66
CA GLY A 728 21.06 0.03 -2.41
C GLY A 728 22.03 -0.08 -3.60
N GLN A 729 21.62 -0.61 -4.75
CA GLN A 729 22.52 -0.91 -5.88
C GLN A 729 22.13 -0.26 -7.22
N VAL A 730 21.13 0.62 -7.24
CA VAL A 730 20.58 1.27 -8.46
C VAL A 730 21.64 2.08 -9.25
N TYR A 731 22.76 2.46 -8.63
CA TYR A 731 23.62 3.55 -9.07
C TYR A 731 24.91 3.15 -9.84
N PHE A 732 24.85 2.12 -10.71
CA PHE A 732 25.96 1.80 -11.63
C PHE A 732 25.50 1.56 -13.08
N PRO A 733 25.33 2.62 -13.88
CA PRO A 733 25.10 2.53 -15.33
C PRO A 733 26.16 1.68 -16.04
N ASP A 734 25.77 0.97 -17.10
CA ASP A 734 26.71 0.16 -17.89
C ASP A 734 27.80 1.01 -18.57
N GLU A 735 27.49 2.27 -18.87
CA GLU A 735 28.45 3.31 -19.31
C GLU A 735 29.62 3.45 -18.33
N HIS A 736 29.35 3.49 -17.02
CA HIS A 736 30.39 3.58 -15.99
C HIS A 736 31.20 2.28 -15.91
N LYS A 737 30.58 1.12 -16.11
CA LYS A 737 31.31 -0.17 -16.21
C LYS A 737 32.28 -0.14 -17.40
N VAL A 738 31.83 0.29 -18.57
CA VAL A 738 32.68 0.43 -19.77
C VAL A 738 33.80 1.46 -19.54
N ALA A 739 33.49 2.62 -18.95
CA ALA A 739 34.47 3.66 -18.66
C ALA A 739 35.59 3.20 -17.70
N VAL A 740 35.29 2.32 -16.74
CA VAL A 740 36.30 1.72 -15.84
C VAL A 740 37.21 0.72 -16.58
N TYR A 741 36.68 -0.05 -17.54
CA TYR A 741 37.49 -1.02 -18.30
C TYR A 741 38.23 -0.42 -19.51
N LEU A 742 37.79 0.71 -20.05
CA LEU A 742 38.35 1.33 -21.25
C LEU A 742 39.87 1.63 -21.15
N PRO A 743 40.42 2.18 -20.04
CA PRO A 743 41.86 2.44 -19.92
C PRO A 743 42.71 1.17 -19.88
N LEU A 744 42.16 0.07 -19.36
CA LEU A 744 42.83 -1.23 -19.28
C LEU A 744 42.81 -1.97 -20.62
N LEU A 745 41.67 -1.96 -21.31
CA LEU A 745 41.47 -2.70 -22.55
C LEU A 745 41.95 -1.94 -23.79
N GLY A 746 41.87 -0.62 -23.82
CA GLY A 746 42.23 0.22 -24.97
C GLY A 746 43.64 -0.03 -25.53
N PRO A 747 44.71 -0.01 -24.70
CA PRO A 747 46.08 -0.23 -25.16
C PRO A 747 46.34 -1.60 -25.79
N ILE A 748 45.55 -2.62 -25.43
CA ILE A 748 45.67 -3.99 -25.94
C ILE A 748 44.73 -4.22 -27.15
N GLY A 749 43.50 -3.68 -27.06
CA GLY A 749 42.45 -3.83 -28.07
C GLY A 749 42.74 -3.08 -29.37
N VAL A 750 43.22 -1.83 -29.30
CA VAL A 750 43.47 -1.02 -30.51
C VAL A 750 44.50 -1.68 -31.44
N PRO A 751 45.67 -2.17 -30.97
CA PRO A 751 46.59 -2.95 -31.80
C PRO A 751 45.98 -4.24 -32.38
N LEU A 752 45.16 -4.97 -31.61
CA LEU A 752 44.50 -6.21 -32.05
C LEU A 752 43.45 -5.98 -33.13
N VAL A 753 42.64 -4.92 -33.01
CA VAL A 753 41.63 -4.52 -34.00
C VAL A 753 42.32 -4.02 -35.28
N VAL A 754 43.33 -3.16 -35.17
CA VAL A 754 44.10 -2.68 -36.33
C VAL A 754 44.85 -3.83 -37.02
N GLY A 755 45.35 -4.81 -36.25
CA GLY A 755 45.94 -6.04 -36.76
C GLY A 755 44.94 -6.89 -37.55
N LEU A 756 43.76 -7.15 -36.98
CA LEU A 756 42.69 -7.92 -37.60
C LEU A 756 42.19 -7.26 -38.89
N LEU A 757 41.91 -5.95 -38.87
CA LEU A 757 41.42 -5.20 -40.04
C LEU A 757 42.44 -5.19 -41.19
N LYS A 758 43.75 -5.09 -40.90
CA LYS A 758 44.80 -5.16 -41.92
C LYS A 758 44.86 -6.54 -42.58
N GLU A 759 44.75 -7.61 -41.80
CA GLU A 759 44.82 -8.97 -42.34
C GLU A 759 43.51 -9.40 -43.03
N LEU A 760 42.35 -8.96 -42.56
CA LEU A 760 41.07 -9.10 -43.29
C LEU A 760 41.10 -8.39 -44.65
N LYS A 761 41.62 -7.15 -44.73
CA LYS A 761 41.81 -6.45 -46.01
C LYS A 761 42.78 -7.21 -46.93
N ARG A 762 43.87 -7.80 -46.41
CA ARG A 762 44.79 -8.66 -47.17
C ARG A 762 44.12 -9.96 -47.67
N ILE A 763 43.26 -10.59 -46.87
CA ILE A 763 42.50 -11.79 -47.27
C ILE A 763 41.49 -11.44 -48.38
N ALA A 764 40.78 -10.31 -48.25
CA ALA A 764 39.88 -9.82 -49.30
C ALA A 764 40.62 -9.48 -50.61
N ALA A 765 41.78 -8.83 -50.52
CA ALA A 765 42.63 -8.55 -51.68
C ALA A 765 43.14 -9.83 -52.36
N ARG A 766 43.59 -10.83 -51.56
CA ARG A 766 43.97 -12.15 -52.08
C ARG A 766 42.81 -12.85 -52.79
N ARG A 767 41.61 -12.89 -52.19
CA ARG A 767 40.41 -13.48 -52.81
C ARG A 767 40.04 -12.80 -54.13
N LYS A 768 40.13 -11.46 -54.21
CA LYS A 768 39.95 -10.74 -55.48
C LYS A 768 40.99 -11.14 -56.53
N ALA A 769 42.26 -11.26 -56.15
CA ALA A 769 43.33 -11.69 -57.07
C ALA A 769 43.19 -13.14 -57.55
N THR A 770 42.62 -14.05 -56.74
CA THR A 770 42.31 -15.42 -57.20
C THR A 770 41.09 -15.45 -58.14
N GLY A 771 40.09 -14.58 -57.91
CA GLY A 771 38.90 -14.47 -58.76
C GLY A 771 39.14 -13.81 -60.12
N THR A 772 40.35 -13.29 -60.38
CA THR A 772 40.80 -12.76 -61.67
C THR A 772 41.80 -13.68 -62.37
N ALA A 773 41.89 -14.95 -61.95
CA ALA A 773 42.87 -15.93 -62.43
C ALA A 773 42.23 -17.29 -62.78
N SER A 774 40.95 -17.27 -63.18
CA SER A 774 40.14 -18.41 -63.65
C SER A 774 39.47 -18.07 -64.96
#